data_AF-A0A1F9NBW5-F1
#
_entry.id   AF-A0A1F9NBW5-F1
#
_cell.length_a   1.000
_cell.length_b   1.000
_cell.length_c   1.000
_cell.angle_alpha   90.00
_cell.angle_beta   90.00
_cell.angle_gamma   90.00
#
_symmetry.space_group_name_H-M   'P 1'
#
loop_
_entity.id
_entity.type
_entity.pdbx_description
1 polymer ?
#
loop_
_entity_poly.entity_id
_entity_poly.type
_entity_poly.pdbx_seq_one_letter_code
_entity_poly.pdbx_strand_id
1 'polypeptide(L)'
;MTQERPSRQQFDCRVRLAVSGRQTIVERYAANLSEGGMFIRDDRPPPVGSVVLIEFVLPDGQSLSRAAARVVHSRPATMEGDTTAGMGLQFVQLDALAQEIVEQLNGQTGTDVKAKAEPEQTESRLFDLRGLEAPLLASSGPILGIDLGTVNSCVAVVKANKPHVVLGPQGYDVVPSVVFVSDQEEVFVGHKALERMILQPHRAIYGSKRFLGRPFISKEVQTYGHFFNYDLVAGQDGRTAASVDGKLVPLEVVGGHILSRLRQMAELHLGCNVGRAVITVPAYFGETQRQAVRDAGRIAGLNVERILNEPTAAAIAYGFGRNMKRTILVYDLGGGTFDATVLRIKDDTFEVLATDGDPFLGGSDFDDRLTEFVLSSFERLGNPSLRRDAVAVQRVRFAVELAKCQLSEATSADIDLPYIAQGSQGPLHLQMKLPRDLFERLVQDLVDRTFIIVQEVLDRAKILSKELDDVLLVGGQSRSPLVRQRLFERFAQKPSSSVHPTEAVALGAAIVAEALHSDLQIHMADILPATIRLGRADGGTTVLISRGERLPVRKEFEVPSEARSEGIRVSLYRGELERTDENTFLGSLVFPTSQNATTGGAAKVVMQVSGDGLLSMHAFNPATGEHRELDLLLNDN
;
A
#
# COMPACT_ATOMS: atom_id res chain seq x y z
N MET A 1 -39.01 -17.40 -39.43
CA MET A 1 -38.13 -16.50 -38.66
C MET A 1 -38.25 -16.87 -37.19
N THR A 2 -37.40 -17.81 -36.77
CA THR A 2 -37.25 -18.25 -35.38
C THR A 2 -36.56 -17.13 -34.62
N GLN A 3 -37.24 -16.53 -33.65
CA GLN A 3 -36.62 -15.57 -32.73
C GLN A 3 -35.54 -16.29 -31.94
N GLU A 4 -34.28 -15.90 -32.13
CA GLU A 4 -33.17 -16.31 -31.26
C GLU A 4 -33.48 -15.88 -29.83
N ARG A 5 -33.58 -16.85 -28.93
CA ARG A 5 -33.66 -16.58 -27.49
C ARG A 5 -32.32 -15.97 -27.06
N PRO A 6 -32.31 -14.90 -26.26
CA PRO A 6 -31.07 -14.34 -25.74
C PRO A 6 -30.35 -15.41 -24.92
N SER A 7 -29.05 -15.57 -25.17
CA SER A 7 -28.15 -16.47 -24.44
C SER A 7 -28.34 -16.25 -22.93
N ARG A 8 -28.79 -17.29 -22.20
CA ARG A 8 -28.85 -17.24 -20.73
C ARG A 8 -27.44 -16.97 -20.20
N GLN A 9 -27.19 -15.79 -19.66
CA GLN A 9 -26.03 -15.57 -18.78
C GLN A 9 -26.07 -16.64 -17.69
N GLN A 10 -24.99 -17.41 -17.58
CA GLN A 10 -24.85 -18.45 -16.58
C GLN A 10 -24.35 -17.77 -15.30
N PHE A 11 -25.18 -17.80 -14.25
CA PHE A 11 -24.84 -17.28 -12.92
C PHE A 11 -24.42 -18.45 -12.03
N ASP A 12 -23.34 -18.28 -11.28
CA ASP A 12 -22.81 -19.28 -10.35
C ASP A 12 -23.62 -19.33 -9.05
N CYS A 13 -24.24 -18.22 -8.65
CA CYS A 13 -25.07 -18.13 -7.46
C CYS A 13 -26.18 -17.08 -7.63
N ARG A 14 -27.29 -17.24 -6.89
CA ARG A 14 -28.37 -16.27 -6.81
C ARG A 14 -28.62 -15.87 -5.35
N VAL A 15 -28.59 -14.58 -5.07
CA VAL A 15 -28.81 -14.00 -3.74
C VAL A 15 -30.13 -13.23 -3.76
N ARG A 16 -31.02 -13.51 -2.80
CA ARG A 16 -32.31 -12.83 -2.67
C ARG A 16 -32.36 -11.98 -1.42
N LEU A 17 -32.53 -10.67 -1.60
CA LEU A 17 -32.58 -9.70 -0.52
C LEU A 17 -34.02 -9.23 -0.34
N ALA A 18 -34.64 -9.63 0.76
CA ALA A 18 -36.01 -9.24 1.08
C ALA A 18 -36.09 -7.75 1.46
N VAL A 19 -36.96 -7.01 0.78
CA VAL A 19 -37.19 -5.57 0.99
C VAL A 19 -38.68 -5.25 0.93
N SER A 20 -39.12 -4.26 1.69
CA SER A 20 -40.54 -3.84 1.74
C SER A 20 -40.90 -2.86 0.62
N GLY A 21 -39.90 -2.33 -0.09
CA GLY A 21 -40.04 -1.36 -1.17
C GLY A 21 -38.69 -0.70 -1.51
N ARG A 22 -38.71 0.23 -2.47
CA ARG A 22 -37.51 0.95 -2.96
C ARG A 22 -36.71 1.61 -1.83
N GLN A 23 -37.40 2.29 -0.92
CA GLN A 23 -36.78 3.04 0.18
C GLN A 23 -35.99 2.14 1.15
N THR A 24 -36.47 0.92 1.38
CA THR A 24 -35.81 -0.05 2.27
C THR A 24 -34.50 -0.60 1.68
N ILE A 25 -34.31 -0.55 0.35
CA ILE A 25 -33.03 -0.91 -0.28
C ILE A 25 -31.96 0.10 0.14
N VAL A 26 -32.28 1.38 0.00
CA VAL A 26 -31.41 2.51 0.39
C VAL A 26 -31.10 2.43 1.89
N GLU A 27 -32.12 2.39 2.74
CA GLU A 27 -31.94 2.40 4.21
C GLU A 27 -31.10 1.24 4.74
N ARG A 28 -31.22 0.05 4.14
CA ARG A 28 -30.58 -1.18 4.67
C ARG A 28 -29.21 -1.44 4.07
N TYR A 29 -28.97 -1.04 2.83
CA TYR A 29 -27.77 -1.40 2.09
C TYR A 29 -26.88 -0.21 1.73
N ALA A 30 -27.30 1.05 1.97
CA ALA A 30 -26.49 2.25 1.68
C ALA A 30 -25.05 2.17 2.18
N ALA A 31 -24.85 1.77 3.44
CA ALA A 31 -23.52 1.68 4.04
C ALA A 31 -22.60 0.61 3.41
N ASN A 32 -23.17 -0.31 2.62
CA ASN A 32 -22.47 -1.41 1.97
C ASN A 32 -22.52 -1.32 0.44
N LEU A 33 -23.12 -0.27 -0.13
CA LEU A 33 -23.29 -0.04 -1.57
C LEU A 33 -22.33 1.05 -2.05
N SER A 34 -21.74 0.86 -3.21
CA SER A 34 -20.89 1.83 -3.90
C SER A 34 -21.19 1.83 -5.39
N GLU A 35 -20.71 2.83 -6.14
CA GLU A 35 -20.89 2.92 -7.60
C GLU A 35 -20.39 1.67 -8.35
N GLY A 36 -19.30 1.06 -7.87
CA GLY A 36 -18.68 -0.11 -8.50
C GLY A 36 -19.11 -1.46 -7.94
N GLY A 37 -19.91 -1.52 -6.86
CA GLY A 37 -20.14 -2.78 -6.16
C GLY A 37 -20.87 -2.71 -4.83
N MET A 38 -21.06 -3.87 -4.19
CA MET A 38 -21.72 -3.99 -2.89
C MET A 38 -21.05 -5.07 -2.04
N PHE A 39 -21.02 -4.89 -0.73
CA PHE A 39 -20.74 -5.98 0.20
C PHE A 39 -22.03 -6.65 0.66
N ILE A 40 -22.12 -7.97 0.51
CA ILE A 40 -23.23 -8.77 1.05
C ILE A 40 -22.68 -9.68 2.14
N ARG A 41 -23.29 -9.59 3.33
CA ARG A 41 -23.05 -10.55 4.41
C ARG A 41 -23.63 -11.91 4.04
N ASP A 42 -22.79 -12.92 4.12
CA ASP A 42 -23.15 -14.31 3.86
C ASP A 42 -22.18 -15.18 4.65
N ASP A 43 -22.71 -16.17 5.37
CA ASP A 43 -21.89 -17.09 6.15
C ASP A 43 -21.12 -18.08 5.26
N ARG A 44 -21.55 -18.27 4.01
CA ARG A 44 -20.92 -19.17 3.03
C ARG A 44 -20.91 -18.52 1.64
N PRO A 45 -20.16 -17.41 1.48
CA PRO A 45 -20.09 -16.71 0.21
C PRO A 45 -19.43 -17.58 -0.88
N PRO A 46 -19.85 -17.43 -2.16
CA PRO A 46 -19.19 -18.09 -3.29
C PRO A 46 -17.73 -17.64 -3.43
N PRO A 47 -16.84 -18.43 -4.06
CA PRO A 47 -15.43 -18.08 -4.22
C PRO A 47 -15.22 -16.83 -5.10
N VAL A 48 -14.06 -16.19 -4.95
CA VAL A 48 -13.65 -15.07 -5.80
C VAL A 48 -13.64 -15.49 -7.28
N GLY A 49 -14.20 -14.63 -8.13
CA GLY A 49 -14.38 -14.86 -9.57
C GLY A 49 -15.79 -15.28 -9.97
N SER A 50 -16.59 -15.81 -9.03
CA SER A 50 -17.98 -16.24 -9.28
C SER A 50 -18.89 -15.09 -9.73
N VAL A 51 -19.83 -15.36 -10.62
CA VAL A 51 -20.86 -14.40 -11.07
C VAL A 51 -22.16 -14.64 -10.29
N VAL A 52 -22.60 -13.63 -9.55
CA VAL A 52 -23.76 -13.68 -8.67
C VAL A 52 -24.89 -12.82 -9.23
N LEU A 53 -26.11 -13.36 -9.27
CA LEU A 53 -27.33 -12.61 -9.54
C LEU A 53 -27.99 -12.20 -8.22
N ILE A 54 -28.07 -10.91 -7.96
CA ILE A 54 -28.73 -10.30 -6.81
C ILE A 54 -30.16 -9.95 -7.23
N GLU A 55 -31.16 -10.41 -6.48
CA GLU A 55 -32.57 -10.04 -6.66
C GLU A 55 -33.09 -9.39 -5.37
N PHE A 56 -33.54 -8.14 -5.45
CA PHE A 56 -34.34 -7.52 -4.39
C PHE A 56 -35.80 -7.98 -4.56
N VAL A 57 -36.37 -8.60 -3.53
CA VAL A 57 -37.70 -9.23 -3.60
C VAL A 57 -38.66 -8.65 -2.55
N LEU A 58 -39.89 -8.38 -2.98
CA LEU A 58 -40.99 -7.93 -2.13
C LEU A 58 -41.55 -9.09 -1.27
N PRO A 59 -42.31 -8.82 -0.19
CA PRO A 59 -42.87 -9.85 0.68
C PRO A 59 -43.82 -10.83 -0.03
N ASP A 60 -44.42 -10.43 -1.16
CA ASP A 60 -45.27 -11.26 -2.02
C ASP A 60 -44.48 -12.14 -3.02
N GLY A 61 -43.14 -12.07 -2.98
CA GLY A 61 -42.22 -12.84 -3.82
C GLY A 61 -41.93 -12.21 -5.19
N GLN A 62 -42.49 -11.03 -5.50
CA GLN A 62 -42.17 -10.34 -6.75
C GLN A 62 -40.76 -9.72 -6.71
N SER A 63 -40.02 -9.86 -7.82
CA SER A 63 -38.69 -9.25 -7.97
C SER A 63 -38.85 -7.75 -8.24
N LEU A 64 -38.35 -6.93 -7.33
CA LEU A 64 -38.37 -5.47 -7.44
C LEU A 64 -37.23 -4.95 -8.32
N SER A 65 -36.02 -5.47 -8.14
CA SER A 65 -34.82 -5.11 -8.93
C SER A 65 -33.82 -6.26 -8.97
N ARG A 66 -32.95 -6.26 -9.99
CA ARG A 66 -31.90 -7.24 -10.22
C ARG A 66 -30.57 -6.58 -10.57
N ALA A 67 -29.50 -7.16 -10.07
CA ALA A 67 -28.13 -6.81 -10.41
C ALA A 67 -27.29 -8.08 -10.61
N ALA A 68 -26.48 -8.11 -11.66
CA ALA A 68 -25.43 -9.11 -11.82
C ALA A 68 -24.10 -8.53 -11.32
N ALA A 69 -23.35 -9.30 -10.55
CA ALA A 69 -22.09 -8.87 -9.99
C ALA A 69 -21.06 -10.01 -9.96
N ARG A 70 -19.76 -9.68 -9.98
CA ARG A 70 -18.67 -10.64 -9.81
C ARG A 70 -18.17 -10.59 -8.38
N VAL A 71 -17.95 -11.75 -7.77
CA VAL A 71 -17.27 -11.85 -6.46
C VAL A 71 -15.82 -11.45 -6.64
N VAL A 72 -15.41 -10.36 -6.00
CA VAL A 72 -14.01 -9.90 -5.96
C VAL A 72 -13.34 -10.20 -4.62
N HIS A 73 -14.15 -10.52 -3.60
CA HIS A 73 -13.70 -10.93 -2.29
C HIS A 73 -14.70 -11.93 -1.70
N SER A 74 -14.23 -12.96 -1.01
CA SER A 74 -15.07 -14.00 -0.40
C SER A 74 -14.48 -14.45 0.92
N ARG A 75 -15.25 -14.32 2.01
CA ARG A 75 -14.86 -14.72 3.36
C ARG A 75 -16.02 -15.43 4.07
N PRO A 76 -15.98 -16.77 4.20
CA PRO A 76 -16.97 -17.52 4.97
C PRO A 76 -17.00 -17.13 6.44
N ALA A 77 -18.18 -17.27 7.08
CA ALA A 77 -18.32 -17.06 8.50
C ALA A 77 -17.54 -18.10 9.29
N THR A 78 -16.77 -17.59 10.24
CA THR A 78 -15.93 -18.40 11.12
C THR A 78 -16.62 -18.65 12.47
N MET A 79 -17.75 -17.96 12.70
CA MET A 79 -18.61 -18.09 13.88
C MET A 79 -20.06 -17.68 13.61
N GLU A 80 -20.99 -18.20 14.40
CA GLU A 80 -22.38 -17.76 14.39
C GLU A 80 -22.43 -16.28 14.83
N GLY A 81 -22.94 -15.42 13.95
CA GLY A 81 -22.94 -13.96 14.15
C GLY A 81 -21.69 -13.22 13.69
N ASP A 82 -20.77 -13.85 12.93
CA ASP A 82 -19.59 -13.20 12.33
C ASP A 82 -20.01 -12.05 11.39
N THR A 83 -19.92 -10.81 11.88
CA THR A 83 -20.33 -9.61 11.15
C THR A 83 -19.40 -9.26 9.98
N THR A 84 -18.26 -9.93 9.89
CA THR A 84 -17.22 -9.72 8.86
C THR A 84 -17.25 -10.81 7.78
N ALA A 85 -18.14 -11.79 7.90
CA ALA A 85 -18.39 -12.80 6.88
C ALA A 85 -19.19 -12.24 5.71
N GLY A 86 -18.80 -12.58 4.49
CA GLY A 86 -19.51 -12.18 3.30
C GLY A 86 -18.66 -12.09 2.05
N MET A 87 -19.22 -11.43 1.05
CA MET A 87 -18.63 -11.27 -0.26
C MET A 87 -18.63 -9.80 -0.68
N GLY A 88 -17.47 -9.37 -1.19
CA GLY A 88 -17.37 -8.14 -1.95
C GLY A 88 -17.77 -8.43 -3.39
N LEU A 89 -18.74 -7.69 -3.89
CA LEU A 89 -19.31 -7.84 -5.24
C LEU A 89 -18.97 -6.61 -6.07
N GLN A 90 -18.48 -6.80 -7.28
CA GLN A 90 -18.32 -5.75 -8.29
C GLN A 90 -19.46 -5.85 -9.30
N PHE A 91 -20.23 -4.79 -9.50
CA PHE A 91 -21.36 -4.82 -10.43
C PHE A 91 -20.89 -5.03 -11.88
N VAL A 92 -21.56 -5.95 -12.57
CA VAL A 92 -21.35 -6.25 -13.99
C VAL A 92 -22.51 -5.70 -14.82
N GLN A 93 -23.73 -5.76 -14.27
CA GLN A 93 -24.92 -5.25 -14.92
C GLN A 93 -25.96 -4.85 -13.86
N LEU A 94 -26.55 -3.67 -14.02
CA LEU A 94 -27.61 -3.15 -13.17
C LEU A 94 -28.88 -2.96 -14.01
N ASP A 95 -30.05 -3.21 -13.42
CA ASP A 95 -31.31 -2.78 -14.02
C ASP A 95 -31.62 -1.31 -13.70
N ALA A 96 -32.59 -0.72 -14.40
CA ALA A 96 -32.89 0.71 -14.31
C ALA A 96 -33.19 1.16 -12.86
N LEU A 97 -33.87 0.34 -12.07
CA LEU A 97 -34.17 0.67 -10.68
C LEU A 97 -32.93 0.60 -9.78
N ALA A 98 -32.04 -0.38 -9.99
CA ALA A 98 -30.76 -0.44 -9.28
C ALA A 98 -29.83 0.71 -9.67
N GLN A 99 -29.81 1.10 -10.95
CA GLN A 99 -29.06 2.27 -11.43
C GLN A 99 -29.54 3.55 -10.74
N GLU A 100 -30.86 3.81 -10.76
CA GLU A 100 -31.41 4.99 -10.09
C GLU A 100 -31.17 5.01 -8.58
N ILE A 101 -31.16 3.85 -7.91
CA ILE A 101 -30.87 3.75 -6.46
C ILE A 101 -29.40 4.06 -6.18
N VAL A 102 -28.47 3.52 -6.98
CA VAL A 102 -27.03 3.83 -6.87
C VAL A 102 -26.79 5.32 -7.11
N GLU A 103 -27.45 5.91 -8.11
CA GLU A 103 -27.36 7.35 -8.41
C GLU A 103 -27.96 8.23 -7.29
N GLN A 104 -29.10 7.84 -6.71
CA GLN A 104 -29.73 8.56 -5.59
C GLN A 104 -28.89 8.53 -4.30
N LEU A 105 -28.23 7.41 -4.01
CA LEU A 105 -27.35 7.27 -2.85
C LEU A 105 -26.13 8.18 -2.96
N ASN A 106 -25.58 8.34 -4.17
CA ASN A 106 -24.48 9.27 -4.44
C ASN A 106 -24.92 10.75 -4.33
N GLY A 107 -26.21 11.05 -4.55
CA GLY A 107 -26.78 12.38 -4.33
C GLY A 107 -27.04 12.72 -2.86
N GLN A 108 -27.26 11.73 -1.99
CA GLN A 108 -27.54 11.92 -0.56
C GLN A 108 -26.31 11.89 0.35
N THR A 109 -25.18 11.38 -0.13
CA THR A 109 -23.87 11.50 0.56
C THR A 109 -23.38 12.96 0.71
N GLY A 110 -24.03 13.91 0.04
CA GLY A 110 -23.73 15.35 0.16
C GLY A 110 -24.38 16.10 1.32
N THR A 111 -25.44 15.57 1.98
CA THR A 111 -26.20 16.39 2.95
C THR A 111 -26.58 15.73 4.28
N ASP A 112 -26.65 14.41 4.42
CA ASP A 112 -27.22 13.79 5.65
C ASP A 112 -26.30 12.84 6.45
N VAL A 113 -24.98 12.91 6.25
CA VAL A 113 -24.00 12.32 7.20
C VAL A 113 -23.81 13.20 8.46
N LYS A 114 -24.43 14.40 8.50
CA LYS A 114 -24.23 15.38 9.59
C LYS A 114 -25.05 15.14 10.87
N ALA A 115 -25.90 14.11 10.97
CA ALA A 115 -26.90 14.07 12.07
C ALA A 115 -26.96 12.80 12.94
N LYS A 116 -26.14 11.76 12.73
CA LYS A 116 -26.16 10.55 13.61
C LYS A 116 -24.80 9.93 13.94
N ALA A 117 -23.76 10.75 13.97
CA ALA A 117 -22.56 10.48 14.74
C ALA A 117 -22.16 11.80 15.41
N GLU A 118 -22.85 12.17 16.50
CA GLU A 118 -22.15 12.96 17.50
C GLU A 118 -21.02 12.04 18.00
N PRO A 119 -19.74 12.43 17.85
CA PRO A 119 -18.71 11.72 18.56
C PRO A 119 -19.05 11.89 20.03
N GLU A 120 -19.27 10.79 20.76
CA GLU A 120 -19.00 10.85 22.18
C GLU A 120 -17.61 11.47 22.29
N GLN A 121 -17.53 12.65 22.91
CA GLN A 121 -16.28 13.33 23.23
C GLN A 121 -15.56 12.47 24.26
N THR A 122 -15.10 11.29 23.86
CA THR A 122 -13.93 10.72 24.47
C THR A 122 -12.81 11.63 24.00
N GLU A 123 -12.27 12.45 24.90
CA GLU A 123 -10.97 13.08 24.70
C GLU A 123 -9.99 11.95 24.36
N SER A 124 -9.85 11.62 23.07
CA SER A 124 -8.90 10.61 22.63
C SER A 124 -7.53 11.21 22.90
N ARG A 125 -6.95 10.81 24.02
CA ARG A 125 -5.62 11.24 24.41
C ARG A 125 -4.68 10.72 23.33
N LEU A 126 -4.06 11.63 22.59
CA LEU A 126 -2.97 11.30 21.68
C LEU A 126 -1.94 10.54 22.51
N PHE A 127 -1.47 9.39 22.01
CA PHE A 127 -0.36 8.72 22.68
C PHE A 127 0.83 9.68 22.64
N ASP A 128 1.33 10.11 23.80
CA ASP A 128 2.48 11.01 23.86
C ASP A 128 3.78 10.25 23.58
N LEU A 129 3.91 9.82 22.34
CA LEU A 129 5.12 9.25 21.76
C LEU A 129 6.12 10.35 21.37
N ARG A 130 5.83 11.63 21.68
CA ARG A 130 6.69 12.78 21.37
C ARG A 130 7.97 12.82 22.19
N GLY A 131 8.19 11.86 23.10
CA GLY A 131 9.53 11.58 23.64
C GLY A 131 10.58 11.29 22.56
N LEU A 132 10.16 11.11 21.30
CA LEU A 132 11.01 11.04 20.12
C LEU A 132 11.38 12.37 19.46
N GLU A 133 10.84 13.54 19.84
CA GLU A 133 11.31 14.84 19.31
C GLU A 133 12.75 15.11 19.76
N ALA A 134 13.69 14.35 19.21
CA ALA A 134 15.10 14.57 19.32
C ALA A 134 15.39 15.86 18.56
N PRO A 135 16.12 16.81 19.15
CA PRO A 135 16.57 17.97 18.40
C PRO A 135 17.29 17.48 17.14
N LEU A 136 17.00 18.10 16.00
CA LEU A 136 17.71 17.82 14.75
C LEU A 136 19.21 17.85 15.04
N LEU A 137 19.85 16.67 14.97
CA LEU A 137 21.27 16.52 15.22
C LEU A 137 22.05 17.23 14.11
N ALA A 138 23.34 17.50 14.36
CA ALA A 138 24.21 18.33 13.54
C ALA A 138 24.02 18.16 12.01
N SER A 139 24.05 19.28 11.27
CA SER A 139 24.00 19.33 9.80
C SER A 139 25.23 18.76 9.09
N SER A 140 26.13 18.11 9.83
CA SER A 140 27.37 17.52 9.36
C SER A 140 27.55 16.14 9.99
N GLY A 141 28.16 15.23 9.25
CA GLY A 141 28.30 13.83 9.65
C GLY A 141 27.85 12.86 8.55
N PRO A 142 27.97 11.55 8.82
CA PRO A 142 27.63 10.51 7.86
C PRO A 142 26.13 10.57 7.50
N ILE A 143 25.83 10.26 6.25
CA ILE A 143 24.46 10.16 5.75
C ILE A 143 24.13 8.68 5.61
N LEU A 144 23.08 8.22 6.28
CA LEU A 144 22.65 6.82 6.21
C LEU A 144 21.90 6.53 4.92
N GLY A 145 22.08 5.32 4.37
CA GLY A 145 21.13 4.74 3.42
C GLY A 145 20.14 3.85 4.16
N ILE A 146 18.86 4.18 4.14
CA ILE A 146 17.83 3.43 4.87
C ILE A 146 16.79 2.87 3.91
N ASP A 147 16.60 1.55 3.96
CA ASP A 147 15.42 0.88 3.44
C ASP A 147 14.36 0.77 4.54
N LEU A 148 13.30 1.58 4.45
CA LEU A 148 12.16 1.53 5.36
C LEU A 148 11.11 0.57 4.79
N GLY A 149 11.24 -0.75 4.96
CA GLY A 149 10.33 -1.72 4.34
C GLY A 149 9.05 -2.02 5.14
N THR A 150 8.08 -2.67 4.50
CA THR A 150 6.77 -3.01 5.10
C THR A 150 6.87 -4.03 6.23
N VAL A 151 7.76 -5.03 6.08
CA VAL A 151 7.96 -6.12 7.05
C VAL A 151 9.30 -6.00 7.76
N ASN A 152 10.35 -5.65 7.03
CA ASN A 152 11.70 -5.47 7.56
C ASN A 152 12.28 -4.17 7.02
N SER A 153 13.11 -3.51 7.82
CA SER A 153 13.87 -2.33 7.44
C SER A 153 15.37 -2.60 7.58
N CYS A 154 16.17 -1.97 6.74
CA CYS A 154 17.62 -2.17 6.66
C CYS A 154 18.34 -0.82 6.64
N VAL A 155 19.54 -0.76 7.22
CA VAL A 155 20.38 0.45 7.19
C VAL A 155 21.78 0.10 6.73
N ALA A 156 22.32 0.94 5.85
CA ALA A 156 23.64 0.80 5.27
C ALA A 156 24.41 2.12 5.32
N VAL A 157 25.72 2.00 5.25
CA VAL A 157 26.69 3.10 5.27
C VAL A 157 27.77 2.84 4.24
N VAL A 158 28.45 3.89 3.77
CA VAL A 158 29.66 3.74 2.96
C VAL A 158 30.88 3.86 3.87
N LYS A 159 31.78 2.88 3.77
CA LYS A 159 33.06 2.88 4.49
C LYS A 159 34.17 2.52 3.51
N ALA A 160 35.21 3.34 3.44
CA ALA A 160 36.33 3.15 2.51
C ALA A 160 35.86 2.92 1.05
N ASN A 161 34.95 3.76 0.57
CA ASN A 161 34.35 3.71 -0.79
C ASN A 161 33.59 2.42 -1.12
N LYS A 162 33.16 1.67 -0.10
CA LYS A 162 32.31 0.48 -0.29
C LYS A 162 31.06 0.57 0.58
N PRO A 163 29.87 0.29 0.04
CA PRO A 163 28.65 0.24 0.81
C PRO A 163 28.60 -1.05 1.63
N HIS A 164 28.15 -0.95 2.87
CA HIS A 164 28.00 -2.06 3.80
C HIS A 164 26.70 -1.92 4.59
N VAL A 165 25.98 -3.02 4.77
CA VAL A 165 24.87 -3.09 5.71
C VAL A 165 25.39 -3.07 7.15
N VAL A 166 24.68 -2.35 8.01
CA VAL A 166 24.99 -2.27 9.44
C VAL A 166 24.30 -3.42 10.16
N LEU A 167 25.10 -4.26 10.82
CA LEU A 167 24.58 -5.33 11.67
C LEU A 167 24.21 -4.79 13.06
N GLY A 168 23.07 -5.22 13.58
CA GLY A 168 22.65 -4.96 14.95
C GLY A 168 23.49 -5.75 15.97
N PRO A 169 23.36 -5.44 17.27
CA PRO A 169 24.13 -6.11 18.33
C PRO A 169 23.94 -7.63 18.39
N GLN A 170 22.77 -8.13 17.97
CA GLN A 170 22.47 -9.56 17.89
C GLN A 170 22.89 -10.22 16.56
N GLY A 171 23.56 -9.48 15.67
CA GLY A 171 24.00 -9.96 14.35
C GLY A 171 22.95 -9.87 13.24
N TYR A 172 21.74 -9.38 13.52
CA TYR A 172 20.72 -9.15 12.50
C TYR A 172 21.10 -8.00 11.57
N ASP A 173 20.95 -8.22 10.27
CA ASP A 173 21.13 -7.24 9.18
C ASP A 173 19.86 -6.42 8.91
N VAL A 174 18.71 -6.85 9.42
CA VAL A 174 17.43 -6.17 9.30
C VAL A 174 16.74 -5.96 10.66
N VAL A 175 15.80 -5.02 10.70
CA VAL A 175 14.92 -4.74 11.84
C VAL A 175 13.48 -4.98 11.41
N PRO A 176 12.71 -5.87 12.08
CA PRO A 176 11.28 -6.00 11.82
C PRO A 176 10.55 -4.66 11.95
N SER A 177 9.73 -4.32 10.97
CA SER A 177 8.94 -3.09 10.92
C SER A 177 7.69 -3.23 11.80
N VAL A 178 7.91 -3.51 13.09
CA VAL A 178 6.88 -3.75 14.11
C VAL A 178 7.16 -2.82 15.29
N VAL A 179 6.11 -2.12 15.73
CA VAL A 179 6.10 -1.32 16.95
C VAL A 179 5.07 -1.90 17.89
N PHE A 180 5.45 -2.17 19.13
CA PHE A 180 4.57 -2.72 20.15
C PHE A 180 4.47 -1.75 21.31
N VAL A 181 3.25 -1.51 21.77
CA VAL A 181 2.96 -0.61 22.89
C VAL A 181 2.45 -1.41 24.08
N SER A 182 3.20 -1.41 25.17
CA SER A 182 2.81 -2.12 26.40
C SER A 182 1.67 -1.45 27.15
N ASP A 183 1.13 -2.15 28.14
CA ASP A 183 0.14 -1.65 29.10
C ASP A 183 0.68 -0.49 29.94
N GLN A 184 1.99 -0.49 30.20
CA GLN A 184 2.73 0.58 30.86
C GLN A 184 3.17 1.70 29.91
N GLU A 185 2.65 1.71 28.67
CA GLU A 185 2.94 2.73 27.66
C GLU A 185 4.40 2.74 27.16
N GLU A 186 5.20 1.73 27.52
CA GLU A 186 6.53 1.53 26.95
C GLU A 186 6.44 1.06 25.49
N VAL A 187 7.30 1.61 24.64
CA VAL A 187 7.39 1.26 23.22
C VAL A 187 8.55 0.31 22.96
N PHE A 188 8.25 -0.81 22.32
CA PHE A 188 9.21 -1.77 21.80
C PHE A 188 9.21 -1.72 20.28
N VAL A 189 10.38 -1.89 19.65
CA VAL A 189 10.55 -1.82 18.19
C VAL A 189 11.36 -3.02 17.72
N GLY A 190 11.08 -3.52 16.52
CA GLY A 190 11.87 -4.59 15.90
C GLY A 190 11.62 -5.96 16.53
N HIS A 191 12.67 -6.76 16.66
CA HIS A 191 12.61 -8.11 17.22
C HIS A 191 11.93 -8.16 18.59
N LYS A 192 12.19 -7.19 19.48
CA LYS A 192 11.55 -7.10 20.80
C LYS A 192 10.03 -6.88 20.72
N ALA A 193 9.57 -6.16 19.70
CA ALA A 193 8.15 -5.95 19.44
C ALA A 193 7.51 -7.21 18.84
N LEU A 194 8.21 -7.85 17.90
CA LEU A 194 7.79 -9.10 17.27
C LEU A 194 7.58 -10.23 18.29
N GLU A 195 8.49 -10.40 19.24
CA GLU A 195 8.36 -11.38 20.33
C GLU A 195 7.08 -11.16 21.17
N ARG A 196 6.71 -9.90 21.41
CA ARG A 196 5.53 -9.52 22.21
C ARG A 196 4.22 -9.64 21.42
N MET A 197 4.27 -9.33 20.12
CA MET A 197 3.12 -9.45 19.21
C MET A 197 2.51 -10.84 19.22
N ILE A 198 3.32 -11.89 19.40
CA ILE A 198 2.84 -13.28 19.48
C ILE A 198 1.82 -13.46 20.62
N LEU A 199 2.01 -12.77 21.74
CA LEU A 199 1.16 -12.90 22.93
C LEU A 199 0.06 -11.84 23.00
N GLN A 200 0.30 -10.65 22.45
CA GLN A 200 -0.62 -9.53 22.50
C GLN A 200 -0.71 -8.85 21.12
N PRO A 201 -1.31 -9.52 20.11
CA PRO A 201 -1.29 -9.05 18.73
C PRO A 201 -2.00 -7.70 18.52
N HIS A 202 -3.02 -7.38 19.32
CA HIS A 202 -3.77 -6.12 19.25
C HIS A 202 -2.98 -4.87 19.68
N ARG A 203 -1.82 -5.07 20.33
CA ARG A 203 -0.92 -3.99 20.77
C ARG A 203 0.27 -3.77 19.84
N ALA A 204 0.37 -4.58 18.79
CA ALA A 204 1.44 -4.50 17.82
C ALA A 204 0.96 -3.84 16.54
N ILE A 205 1.62 -2.77 16.13
CA ILE A 205 1.42 -2.08 14.86
C ILE A 205 2.49 -2.61 13.88
N TYR A 206 2.04 -3.32 12.84
CA TYR A 206 2.87 -3.94 11.81
C TYR A 206 2.27 -3.68 10.42
N GLY A 207 3.09 -3.69 9.36
CA GLY A 207 2.61 -3.44 8.00
C GLY A 207 2.07 -2.02 7.76
N SER A 208 2.32 -1.10 8.70
CA SER A 208 1.83 0.30 8.68
C SER A 208 2.22 1.06 7.41
N LYS A 209 3.34 0.70 6.77
CA LYS A 209 3.78 1.29 5.49
C LYS A 209 2.72 1.21 4.39
N ARG A 210 1.82 0.20 4.41
CA ARG A 210 0.70 0.09 3.46
C ARG A 210 -0.29 1.25 3.57
N PHE A 211 -0.40 1.86 4.75
CA PHE A 211 -1.37 2.90 5.08
C PHE A 211 -0.75 4.27 5.37
N LEU A 212 0.57 4.34 5.54
CA LEU A 212 1.31 5.56 5.83
C LEU A 212 0.99 6.68 4.81
N GLY A 213 0.63 7.86 5.31
CA GLY A 213 0.30 9.04 4.49
C GLY A 213 -1.01 8.93 3.69
N ARG A 214 -1.82 7.88 3.89
CA ARG A 214 -3.14 7.77 3.23
C ARG A 214 -4.22 8.47 4.06
N PRO A 215 -5.24 9.05 3.43
CA PRO A 215 -6.48 9.42 4.12
C PRO A 215 -7.18 8.19 4.70
N PHE A 216 -7.79 8.32 5.87
CA PHE A 216 -8.54 7.21 6.49
C PHE A 216 -9.68 6.73 5.60
N ILE A 217 -10.31 7.66 4.87
CA ILE A 217 -11.41 7.37 3.95
C ILE A 217 -10.98 6.68 2.65
N SER A 218 -9.67 6.51 2.40
CA SER A 218 -9.19 5.92 1.16
C SER A 218 -9.68 4.48 0.99
N LYS A 219 -9.98 4.11 -0.26
CA LYS A 219 -10.46 2.77 -0.62
C LYS A 219 -9.53 1.69 -0.07
N GLU A 220 -8.24 1.90 -0.13
CA GLU A 220 -7.21 1.01 0.39
C GLU A 220 -7.34 0.76 1.89
N VAL A 221 -7.52 1.82 2.69
CA VAL A 221 -7.65 1.69 4.14
C VAL A 221 -8.95 0.97 4.50
N GLN A 222 -10.06 1.32 3.83
CA GLN A 222 -11.36 0.67 4.08
C GLN A 222 -11.38 -0.80 3.61
N THR A 223 -10.69 -1.10 2.50
CA THR A 223 -10.64 -2.46 1.95
C THR A 223 -9.70 -3.35 2.72
N TYR A 224 -8.56 -2.85 3.22
CA TYR A 224 -7.50 -3.70 3.76
C TYR A 224 -7.24 -3.52 5.26
N GLY A 225 -7.79 -2.50 5.89
CA GLY A 225 -7.56 -2.21 7.31
C GLY A 225 -8.01 -3.32 8.25
N HIS A 226 -9.07 -4.03 7.89
CA HIS A 226 -9.67 -5.09 8.71
C HIS A 226 -8.84 -6.40 8.75
N PHE A 227 -7.73 -6.50 8.00
CA PHE A 227 -6.84 -7.66 8.04
C PHE A 227 -5.78 -7.60 9.14
N PHE A 228 -5.74 -6.51 9.89
CA PHE A 228 -4.76 -6.29 10.95
C PHE A 228 -5.38 -6.52 12.32
N ASN A 229 -4.57 -6.95 13.29
CA ASN A 229 -5.03 -7.21 14.66
C ASN A 229 -5.24 -5.93 15.49
N TYR A 230 -4.86 -4.76 14.95
CA TYR A 230 -5.03 -3.45 15.56
C TYR A 230 -5.98 -2.61 14.72
N ASP A 231 -6.67 -1.67 15.35
CA ASP A 231 -7.66 -0.83 14.68
C ASP A 231 -6.99 0.30 13.91
N LEU A 232 -7.46 0.56 12.70
CA LEU A 232 -7.18 1.79 11.97
C LEU A 232 -8.29 2.80 12.21
N VAL A 233 -7.91 4.05 12.48
CA VAL A 233 -8.82 5.16 12.78
C VAL A 233 -8.41 6.42 12.03
N ALA A 234 -9.31 7.40 11.95
CA ALA A 234 -8.98 8.73 11.45
C ALA A 234 -8.10 9.48 12.46
N GLY A 235 -6.96 9.95 11.98
CA GLY A 235 -6.07 10.91 12.63
C GLY A 235 -6.73 12.29 12.77
N GLN A 236 -6.11 13.15 13.58
CA GLN A 236 -6.58 14.53 13.78
C GLN A 236 -6.56 15.36 12.49
N ASP A 237 -5.72 14.99 11.53
CA ASP A 237 -5.57 15.61 10.22
C ASP A 237 -6.30 14.84 9.10
N GLY A 238 -7.13 13.85 9.44
CA GLY A 238 -7.86 13.00 8.50
C GLY A 238 -7.03 11.88 7.86
N ARG A 239 -5.71 11.83 8.10
CA ARG A 239 -4.87 10.69 7.68
C ARG A 239 -5.15 9.46 8.52
N THR A 240 -4.76 8.29 8.03
CA THR A 240 -4.88 7.05 8.78
C THR A 240 -3.93 7.02 9.97
N ALA A 241 -4.46 6.66 11.13
CA ALA A 241 -3.72 6.37 12.36
C ALA A 241 -4.07 4.96 12.86
N ALA A 242 -3.25 4.41 13.75
CA ALA A 242 -3.59 3.21 14.52
C ALA A 242 -4.27 3.61 15.85
N SER A 243 -5.10 2.73 16.39
CA SER A 243 -5.63 2.82 17.75
C SER A 243 -5.16 1.62 18.56
N VAL A 244 -4.50 1.88 19.69
CA VAL A 244 -4.07 0.86 20.65
C VAL A 244 -4.66 1.21 22.01
N ASP A 245 -5.49 0.32 22.55
CA ASP A 245 -6.26 0.56 23.80
C ASP A 245 -7.04 1.89 23.79
N GLY A 246 -7.61 2.27 22.64
CA GLY A 246 -8.37 3.52 22.48
C GLY A 246 -7.52 4.79 22.34
N LYS A 247 -6.19 4.65 22.28
CA LYS A 247 -5.27 5.77 22.09
C LYS A 247 -4.76 5.84 20.66
N LEU A 248 -4.74 7.05 20.12
CA LEU A 248 -4.37 7.31 18.74
C LEU A 248 -2.84 7.34 18.57
N VAL A 249 -2.34 6.56 17.62
CA VAL A 249 -0.94 6.46 17.23
C VAL A 249 -0.81 6.78 15.73
N PRO A 250 -0.33 7.99 15.36
CA PRO A 250 -0.09 8.33 13.95
C PRO A 250 0.93 7.38 13.31
N LEU A 251 0.73 7.02 12.04
CA LEU A 251 1.60 6.04 11.37
C LEU A 251 3.01 6.60 11.09
N GLU A 252 3.14 7.91 10.97
CA GLU A 252 4.42 8.63 10.86
C GLU A 252 5.25 8.44 12.13
N VAL A 253 4.61 8.39 13.30
CA VAL A 253 5.28 8.12 14.58
C VAL A 253 5.76 6.68 14.64
N VAL A 254 4.97 5.73 14.15
CA VAL A 254 5.39 4.31 14.00
C VAL A 254 6.63 4.23 13.11
N GLY A 255 6.62 4.90 11.96
CA GLY A 255 7.78 5.02 11.08
C GLY A 255 8.99 5.66 11.77
N GLY A 256 8.77 6.73 12.55
CA GLY A 256 9.82 7.40 13.31
C GLY A 256 10.47 6.52 14.38
N HIS A 257 9.72 5.67 15.07
CA HIS A 257 10.28 4.68 16.00
C HIS A 257 11.18 3.64 15.29
N ILE A 258 10.76 3.17 14.11
CA ILE A 258 11.55 2.23 13.29
C ILE A 258 12.84 2.90 12.80
N LEU A 259 12.74 4.11 12.25
CA LEU A 259 13.88 4.89 11.78
C LEU A 259 14.85 5.25 12.92
N SER A 260 14.33 5.61 14.10
CA SER A 260 15.14 5.88 15.29
C SER A 260 15.92 4.64 15.73
N ARG A 261 15.30 3.45 15.65
CA ARG A 261 16.00 2.19 15.94
C ARG A 261 17.15 1.93 14.96
N LEU A 262 16.95 2.17 13.66
CA LEU A 262 17.98 2.04 12.63
C LEU A 262 19.11 3.05 12.82
N ARG A 263 18.77 4.31 13.15
CA ARG A 263 19.74 5.35 13.50
C ARG A 263 20.61 4.92 14.67
N GLN A 264 20.02 4.47 15.78
CA GLN A 264 20.76 4.00 16.96
C GLN A 264 21.69 2.82 16.63
N MET A 265 21.27 1.91 15.75
CA MET A 265 22.12 0.81 15.27
C MET A 265 23.33 1.35 14.50
N ALA A 266 23.12 2.32 13.62
CA ALA A 266 24.20 2.96 12.87
C ALA A 266 25.14 3.78 13.79
N GLU A 267 24.60 4.53 14.76
CA GLU A 267 25.38 5.30 15.73
C GLU A 267 26.31 4.39 16.55
N LEU A 268 25.80 3.26 17.03
CA LEU A 268 26.60 2.26 17.74
C LEU A 268 27.70 1.67 16.85
N HIS A 269 27.40 1.40 15.58
CA HIS A 269 28.36 0.85 14.62
C HIS A 269 29.47 1.84 14.26
N LEU A 270 29.11 3.12 14.09
CA LEU A 270 30.03 4.18 13.65
C LEU A 270 30.78 4.83 14.82
N GLY A 271 30.24 4.75 16.04
CA GLY A 271 30.81 5.41 17.22
C GLY A 271 30.60 6.93 17.22
N CYS A 272 29.62 7.44 16.48
CA CYS A 272 29.29 8.86 16.40
C CYS A 272 27.77 9.06 16.25
N ASN A 273 27.30 10.28 16.55
CA ASN A 273 25.90 10.66 16.35
C ASN A 273 25.59 10.81 14.85
N VAL A 274 24.38 10.45 14.45
CA VAL A 274 23.95 10.52 13.05
C VAL A 274 22.65 11.30 12.92
N GLY A 275 22.67 12.36 12.10
CA GLY A 275 21.54 13.27 11.92
C GLY A 275 20.97 13.33 10.50
N ARG A 276 21.48 12.53 9.55
CA ARG A 276 21.16 12.67 8.12
C ARG A 276 20.90 11.30 7.47
N ALA A 277 19.94 11.24 6.55
CA ALA A 277 19.61 10.01 5.84
C ALA A 277 19.05 10.23 4.44
N VAL A 278 19.32 9.27 3.55
CA VAL A 278 18.55 8.98 2.35
C VAL A 278 17.61 7.82 2.69
N ILE A 279 16.31 8.00 2.51
CA ILE A 279 15.29 6.99 2.87
C ILE A 279 14.57 6.53 1.60
N THR A 280 14.37 5.23 1.46
CA THR A 280 13.70 4.67 0.29
C THR A 280 12.18 4.57 0.43
N VAL A 281 11.49 4.60 -0.72
CA VAL A 281 10.04 4.40 -0.83
C VAL A 281 9.70 3.58 -2.08
N PRO A 282 8.53 2.90 -2.11
CA PRO A 282 8.05 2.23 -3.32
C PRO A 282 7.89 3.22 -4.46
N ALA A 283 8.11 2.77 -5.70
CA ALA A 283 8.10 3.68 -6.87
C ALA A 283 6.74 4.37 -7.06
N TYR A 284 5.63 3.71 -6.71
CA TYR A 284 4.28 4.25 -6.84
C TYR A 284 3.87 5.23 -5.72
N PHE A 285 4.69 5.42 -4.68
CA PHE A 285 4.33 6.32 -3.57
C PHE A 285 4.04 7.74 -4.06
N GLY A 286 2.90 8.28 -3.61
CA GLY A 286 2.48 9.64 -3.87
C GLY A 286 2.97 10.67 -2.87
N GLU A 287 2.55 11.91 -3.10
CA GLU A 287 3.02 13.08 -2.36
C GLU A 287 2.88 12.91 -0.86
N THR A 288 1.65 12.61 -0.41
CA THR A 288 1.32 12.49 1.01
C THR A 288 2.11 11.38 1.68
N GLN A 289 2.40 10.29 0.97
CA GLN A 289 3.17 9.15 1.47
C GLN A 289 4.66 9.49 1.56
N ARG A 290 5.21 10.16 0.55
CA ARG A 290 6.61 10.65 0.55
C ARG A 290 6.83 11.68 1.65
N GLN A 291 5.87 12.59 1.84
CA GLN A 291 5.90 13.56 2.94
C GLN A 291 5.79 12.88 4.30
N ALA A 292 4.91 11.88 4.45
CA ALA A 292 4.80 11.09 5.68
C ALA A 292 6.11 10.36 6.05
N VAL A 293 6.88 9.90 5.07
CA VAL A 293 8.22 9.33 5.30
C VAL A 293 9.23 10.41 5.73
N ARG A 294 9.16 11.62 5.18
CA ARG A 294 9.97 12.77 5.65
C ARG A 294 9.61 13.16 7.08
N ASP A 295 8.33 13.15 7.43
CA ASP A 295 7.84 13.42 8.78
C ASP A 295 8.32 12.34 9.77
N ALA A 296 8.25 11.07 9.38
CA ALA A 296 8.81 9.97 10.15
C ALA A 296 10.34 10.15 10.37
N GLY A 297 11.07 10.59 9.35
CA GLY A 297 12.49 10.94 9.46
C GLY A 297 12.74 12.05 10.48
N ARG A 298 11.94 13.12 10.44
CA ARG A 298 12.01 14.22 11.41
C ARG A 298 11.74 13.73 12.84
N ILE A 299 10.71 12.91 13.03
CA ILE A 299 10.39 12.26 14.32
C ILE A 299 11.56 11.39 14.79
N ALA A 300 12.31 10.76 13.89
CA ALA A 300 13.51 10.00 14.23
C ALA A 300 14.76 10.86 14.47
N GLY A 301 14.66 12.20 14.42
CA GLY A 301 15.80 13.12 14.50
C GLY A 301 16.75 13.03 13.29
N LEU A 302 16.23 12.64 12.13
CA LEU A 302 16.97 12.56 10.86
C LEU A 302 16.53 13.67 9.92
N ASN A 303 17.49 14.44 9.40
CA ASN A 303 17.30 15.24 8.21
C ASN A 303 17.26 14.32 7.00
N VAL A 304 16.09 14.23 6.34
CA VAL A 304 15.92 13.43 5.14
C VAL A 304 16.47 14.20 3.94
N GLU A 305 17.72 13.93 3.59
CA GLU A 305 18.43 14.60 2.49
C GLU A 305 17.77 14.29 1.14
N ARG A 306 17.27 13.05 0.99
CA ARG A 306 16.64 12.60 -0.25
C ARG A 306 15.65 11.46 0.00
N ILE A 307 14.55 11.47 -0.74
CA ILE A 307 13.68 10.30 -0.90
C ILE A 307 14.07 9.58 -2.19
N LEU A 308 14.35 8.28 -2.10
CA LEU A 308 14.83 7.48 -3.23
C LEU A 308 13.85 6.34 -3.54
N ASN A 309 13.56 6.12 -4.83
CA ASN A 309 12.74 4.96 -5.20
C ASN A 309 13.51 3.66 -4.96
N GLU A 310 12.89 2.68 -4.31
CA GLU A 310 13.43 1.35 -4.03
C GLU A 310 14.05 0.65 -5.26
N PRO A 311 13.37 0.56 -6.42
CA PRO A 311 13.95 -0.09 -7.59
C PRO A 311 15.16 0.66 -8.15
N THR A 312 15.16 2.00 -8.07
CA THR A 312 16.29 2.84 -8.49
C THR A 312 17.48 2.62 -7.56
N ALA A 313 17.24 2.51 -6.25
CA ALA A 313 18.28 2.16 -5.27
C ALA A 313 18.89 0.78 -5.56
N ALA A 314 18.06 -0.24 -5.81
CA ALA A 314 18.54 -1.57 -6.14
C ALA A 314 19.38 -1.61 -7.44
N ALA A 315 18.95 -0.86 -8.47
CA ALA A 315 19.71 -0.72 -9.71
C ALA A 315 21.05 -0.02 -9.50
N ILE A 316 21.12 1.01 -8.64
CA ILE A 316 22.37 1.69 -8.26
C ILE A 316 23.31 0.72 -7.57
N ALA A 317 22.82 -0.07 -6.60
CA ALA A 317 23.64 -1.10 -5.94
C ALA A 317 24.19 -2.14 -6.94
N TYR A 318 23.40 -2.50 -7.94
CA TYR A 318 23.83 -3.43 -9.00
C TYR A 318 24.86 -2.82 -9.97
N GLY A 319 24.70 -1.55 -10.32
CA GLY A 319 25.58 -0.82 -11.23
C GLY A 319 26.88 -0.30 -10.59
N PHE A 320 26.90 -0.15 -9.27
CA PHE A 320 27.99 0.52 -8.55
C PHE A 320 29.37 -0.10 -8.84
N GLY A 321 30.31 0.76 -9.25
CA GLY A 321 31.68 0.37 -9.56
C GLY A 321 31.84 -0.43 -10.86
N ARG A 322 30.84 -0.43 -11.75
CA ARG A 322 30.84 -1.20 -12.99
C ARG A 322 30.50 -0.31 -14.19
N ASN A 323 31.40 -0.24 -15.17
CA ASN A 323 31.12 0.40 -16.46
C ASN A 323 30.27 -0.54 -17.32
N MET A 324 28.96 -0.31 -17.35
CA MET A 324 28.03 -1.18 -18.07
C MET A 324 26.96 -0.40 -18.81
N LYS A 325 26.46 -1.04 -19.88
CA LYS A 325 25.25 -0.62 -20.59
C LYS A 325 24.29 -1.78 -20.60
N ARG A 326 23.22 -1.70 -19.81
CA ARG A 326 22.24 -2.77 -19.64
C ARG A 326 20.83 -2.23 -19.51
N THR A 327 19.86 -2.93 -20.08
CA THR A 327 18.44 -2.77 -19.79
C THR A 327 18.03 -3.91 -18.88
N ILE A 328 17.57 -3.60 -17.68
CA ILE A 328 17.26 -4.62 -16.67
C ILE A 328 15.83 -4.45 -16.15
N LEU A 329 15.27 -5.56 -15.67
CA LEU A 329 14.03 -5.58 -14.90
C LEU A 329 14.39 -5.71 -13.42
N VAL A 330 13.95 -4.76 -12.59
CA VAL A 330 13.90 -4.93 -11.15
C VAL A 330 12.55 -5.55 -10.81
N TYR A 331 12.57 -6.77 -10.27
CA TYR A 331 11.42 -7.50 -9.76
C TYR A 331 11.50 -7.45 -8.24
N ASP A 332 10.74 -6.57 -7.61
CA ASP A 332 10.71 -6.40 -6.16
C ASP A 332 9.45 -7.02 -5.58
N LEU A 333 9.59 -8.20 -4.98
CA LEU A 333 8.52 -8.87 -4.27
C LEU A 333 8.86 -8.88 -2.78
N GLY A 334 8.37 -7.84 -2.11
CA GLY A 334 8.60 -7.58 -0.69
C GLY A 334 7.65 -8.35 0.22
N GLY A 335 7.63 -7.94 1.48
CA GLY A 335 6.76 -8.54 2.49
C GLY A 335 5.30 -8.13 2.39
N GLY A 336 4.98 -7.03 1.69
CA GLY A 336 3.59 -6.59 1.54
C GLY A 336 3.28 -5.82 0.26
N THR A 337 4.24 -5.63 -0.62
CA THR A 337 4.07 -4.89 -1.88
C THR A 337 4.86 -5.60 -2.97
N PHE A 338 4.40 -5.45 -4.21
CA PHE A 338 5.10 -5.92 -5.39
C PHE A 338 5.34 -4.74 -6.31
N ASP A 339 6.57 -4.57 -6.79
CA ASP A 339 6.96 -3.55 -7.75
C ASP A 339 7.75 -4.17 -8.89
N ALA A 340 7.48 -3.72 -10.10
CA ALA A 340 8.23 -4.06 -11.30
C ALA A 340 8.68 -2.79 -12.00
N THR A 341 9.98 -2.67 -12.25
CA THR A 341 10.58 -1.50 -12.90
C THR A 341 11.53 -1.93 -14.00
N VAL A 342 11.33 -1.44 -15.21
CA VAL A 342 12.30 -1.57 -16.29
C VAL A 342 13.13 -0.31 -16.35
N LEU A 343 14.46 -0.47 -16.27
CA LEU A 343 15.39 0.64 -16.25
C LEU A 343 16.63 0.35 -17.09
N ARG A 344 17.21 1.42 -17.64
CA ARG A 344 18.43 1.40 -18.44
C ARG A 344 19.57 1.98 -17.64
N ILE A 345 20.64 1.20 -17.50
CA ILE A 345 21.90 1.60 -16.91
C ILE A 345 22.85 1.94 -18.04
N LYS A 346 23.45 3.13 -17.99
CA LYS A 346 24.52 3.56 -18.87
C LYS A 346 25.60 4.24 -18.02
N ASP A 347 26.60 3.46 -17.65
CA ASP A 347 27.67 3.87 -16.75
C ASP A 347 27.04 4.42 -15.45
N ASP A 348 27.25 5.69 -15.11
CA ASP A 348 26.69 6.33 -13.90
C ASP A 348 25.26 6.86 -14.07
N THR A 349 24.60 6.57 -15.19
CA THR A 349 23.23 7.01 -15.48
C THR A 349 22.22 5.87 -15.35
N PHE A 350 21.19 6.10 -14.54
CA PHE A 350 20.09 5.16 -14.24
C PHE A 350 18.77 5.80 -14.72
N GLU A 351 18.24 5.31 -15.84
CA GLU A 351 17.05 5.83 -16.49
C GLU A 351 15.88 4.86 -16.32
N VAL A 352 14.82 5.28 -15.64
CA VAL A 352 13.59 4.49 -15.51
C VAL A 352 12.76 4.63 -16.79
N LEU A 353 12.41 3.50 -17.40
CA LEU A 353 11.61 3.46 -18.62
C LEU A 353 10.12 3.26 -18.31
N ALA A 354 9.82 2.35 -17.37
CA ALA A 354 8.46 2.14 -16.88
C ALA A 354 8.52 1.52 -15.48
N THR A 355 7.51 1.78 -14.67
CA THR A 355 7.34 1.19 -13.35
C THR A 355 5.86 0.98 -13.06
N ASP A 356 5.51 -0.12 -12.41
CA ASP A 356 4.16 -0.38 -11.86
C ASP A 356 4.27 -1.33 -10.68
N GLY A 357 3.17 -1.53 -9.94
CA GLY A 357 3.15 -2.39 -8.78
C GLY A 357 1.76 -2.67 -8.23
N ASP A 358 1.74 -3.47 -7.17
CA ASP A 358 0.56 -3.79 -6.37
C ASP A 358 0.86 -3.56 -4.89
N PRO A 359 0.24 -2.54 -4.26
CA PRO A 359 0.48 -2.21 -2.86
C PRO A 359 -0.06 -3.25 -1.86
N PHE A 360 -0.80 -4.26 -2.34
CA PHE A 360 -1.42 -5.32 -1.54
C PHE A 360 -1.11 -6.71 -2.09
N LEU A 361 0.13 -6.90 -2.52
CA LEU A 361 0.66 -8.20 -2.94
C LEU A 361 2.09 -8.36 -2.43
N GLY A 362 2.30 -9.22 -1.44
CA GLY A 362 3.64 -9.54 -0.94
C GLY A 362 3.67 -10.81 -0.10
N GLY A 363 4.76 -11.02 0.62
CA GLY A 363 4.95 -12.22 1.43
C GLY A 363 3.87 -12.48 2.49
N SER A 364 3.26 -11.42 3.04
CA SER A 364 2.14 -11.54 3.98
C SER A 364 0.93 -12.25 3.37
N ASP A 365 0.67 -12.02 2.08
CA ASP A 365 -0.46 -12.62 1.37
C ASP A 365 -0.21 -14.12 1.14
N PHE A 366 1.06 -14.52 0.99
CA PHE A 366 1.47 -15.92 0.95
C PHE A 366 1.27 -16.56 2.33
N ASP A 367 1.65 -15.86 3.40
CA ASP A 367 1.44 -16.33 4.78
C ASP A 367 -0.04 -16.50 5.09
N ASP A 368 -0.90 -15.60 4.62
CA ASP A 368 -2.34 -15.66 4.83
C ASP A 368 -2.97 -16.90 4.16
N ARG A 369 -2.56 -17.24 2.92
CA ARG A 369 -3.01 -18.47 2.24
C ARG A 369 -2.66 -19.73 3.02
N LEU A 370 -1.46 -19.76 3.60
CA LEU A 370 -0.96 -20.93 4.32
C LEU A 370 -1.59 -21.01 5.70
N THR A 371 -1.74 -19.88 6.38
CA THR A 371 -2.44 -19.77 7.66
C THR A 371 -3.86 -20.30 7.52
N GLU A 372 -4.58 -19.86 6.49
CA GLU A 372 -5.93 -20.34 6.20
C GLU A 372 -5.96 -21.86 5.96
N PHE A 373 -5.03 -22.38 5.15
CA PHE A 373 -4.92 -23.81 4.91
C PHE A 373 -4.64 -24.61 6.21
N VAL A 374 -3.74 -24.12 7.05
CA VAL A 374 -3.35 -24.76 8.31
C VAL A 374 -4.51 -24.76 9.30
N LEU A 375 -5.20 -23.62 9.48
CA LEU A 375 -6.38 -23.49 10.33
C LEU A 375 -7.51 -24.43 9.87
N SER A 376 -7.85 -24.38 8.58
CA SER A 376 -8.87 -25.26 7.98
C SER A 376 -8.51 -26.74 8.09
N SER A 377 -7.23 -27.10 8.00
CA SER A 377 -6.80 -28.49 8.16
C SER A 377 -6.89 -28.96 9.61
N PHE A 378 -6.55 -28.09 10.58
CA PHE A 378 -6.70 -28.38 11.99
C PHE A 378 -8.17 -28.64 12.36
N GLU A 379 -9.09 -27.80 11.86
CA GLU A 379 -10.54 -27.96 12.02
C GLU A 379 -11.08 -29.24 11.36
N ARG A 380 -10.61 -29.57 10.14
CA ARG A 380 -11.02 -30.81 9.44
C ARG A 380 -10.64 -32.10 10.17
N LEU A 381 -9.65 -32.06 11.05
CA LEU A 381 -9.31 -33.18 11.94
C LEU A 381 -10.26 -33.33 13.14
N GLY A 382 -11.30 -32.51 13.23
CA GLY A 382 -12.29 -32.53 14.31
C GLY A 382 -11.90 -31.68 15.52
N ASN A 383 -10.86 -30.86 15.42
CA ASN A 383 -10.44 -29.95 16.48
C ASN A 383 -11.30 -28.67 16.51
N PRO A 384 -11.39 -27.97 17.66
CA PRO A 384 -12.06 -26.67 17.72
C PRO A 384 -11.37 -25.64 16.81
N SER A 385 -12.17 -24.71 16.28
CA SER A 385 -11.65 -23.60 15.50
C SER A 385 -10.75 -22.71 16.35
N LEU A 386 -9.55 -22.42 15.83
CA LEU A 386 -8.61 -21.49 16.45
C LEU A 386 -8.90 -20.02 16.09
N ARG A 387 -9.82 -19.77 15.15
CA ARG A 387 -10.01 -18.46 14.49
C ARG A 387 -10.47 -17.35 15.43
N ARG A 388 -11.08 -17.72 16.56
CA ARG A 388 -11.52 -16.77 17.60
C ARG A 388 -10.42 -16.45 18.62
N ASP A 389 -9.34 -17.20 18.61
CA ASP A 389 -8.20 -16.99 19.50
C ASP A 389 -7.09 -16.26 18.72
N ALA A 390 -7.05 -14.94 18.87
CA ALA A 390 -6.08 -14.09 18.18
C ALA A 390 -4.62 -14.50 18.47
N VAL A 391 -4.35 -15.01 19.68
CA VAL A 391 -3.02 -15.50 20.07
C VAL A 391 -2.70 -16.80 19.32
N ALA A 392 -3.64 -17.74 19.28
CA ALA A 392 -3.46 -18.98 18.51
C ALA A 392 -3.26 -18.70 17.01
N VAL A 393 -4.08 -17.83 16.41
CA VAL A 393 -3.93 -17.41 15.01
C VAL A 393 -2.56 -16.76 14.77
N GLN A 394 -2.13 -15.87 15.66
CA GLN A 394 -0.82 -15.22 15.52
C GLN A 394 0.34 -16.20 15.65
N ARG A 395 0.23 -17.19 16.55
CA ARG A 395 1.21 -18.30 16.67
C ARG A 395 1.26 -19.15 15.40
N VAL A 396 0.11 -19.47 14.82
CA VAL A 396 0.02 -20.18 13.52
C VAL A 396 0.67 -19.36 12.41
N ARG A 397 0.33 -18.07 12.30
CA ARG A 397 0.90 -17.17 11.28
C ARG A 397 2.42 -17.08 11.37
N PHE A 398 2.96 -16.93 12.58
CA PHE A 398 4.41 -16.89 12.81
C PHE A 398 5.08 -18.21 12.40
N ALA A 399 4.53 -19.36 12.79
CA ALA A 399 5.08 -20.66 12.39
C ALA A 399 4.98 -20.91 10.88
N VAL A 400 3.91 -20.45 10.24
CA VAL A 400 3.71 -20.50 8.80
C VAL A 400 4.75 -19.67 8.05
N GLU A 401 5.04 -18.45 8.50
CA GLU A 401 6.07 -17.61 7.87
C GLU A 401 7.45 -18.28 7.94
N LEU A 402 7.80 -18.86 9.10
CA LEU A 402 9.04 -19.63 9.25
C LEU A 402 9.07 -20.85 8.32
N ALA A 403 7.98 -21.62 8.24
CA ALA A 403 7.86 -22.75 7.34
C ALA A 403 7.97 -22.33 5.87
N LYS A 404 7.32 -21.23 5.46
CA LYS A 404 7.43 -20.64 4.11
C LYS A 404 8.88 -20.30 3.77
N CYS A 405 9.59 -19.65 4.70
CA CYS A 405 11.00 -19.33 4.52
C CYS A 405 11.85 -20.60 4.37
N GLN A 406 11.65 -21.61 5.22
CA GLN A 406 12.34 -22.91 5.10
C GLN A 406 12.06 -23.61 3.77
N LEU A 407 10.81 -23.56 3.28
CA LEU A 407 10.41 -24.14 2.00
C LEU A 407 11.12 -23.50 0.80
N SER A 408 11.75 -22.33 0.97
CA SER A 408 12.57 -21.73 -0.09
C SER A 408 13.85 -22.54 -0.36
N GLU A 409 14.30 -23.35 0.60
CA GLU A 409 15.52 -24.16 0.50
C GLU A 409 15.21 -25.67 0.62
N ALA A 410 14.21 -26.05 1.41
CA ALA A 410 13.80 -27.44 1.63
C ALA A 410 12.53 -27.83 0.84
N THR A 411 12.39 -29.11 0.51
CA THR A 411 11.19 -29.64 -0.19
C THR A 411 9.99 -29.84 0.74
N SER A 412 10.19 -29.76 2.05
CA SER A 412 9.15 -29.81 3.07
C SER A 412 9.59 -29.04 4.32
N ALA A 413 8.62 -28.52 5.07
CA ALA A 413 8.83 -27.90 6.38
C ALA A 413 7.83 -28.47 7.39
N ASP A 414 8.18 -28.46 8.67
CA ASP A 414 7.30 -28.92 9.75
C ASP A 414 6.76 -27.72 10.52
N ILE A 415 5.44 -27.73 10.77
CA ILE A 415 4.75 -26.80 11.66
C ILE A 415 4.42 -27.60 12.92
N ASP A 416 5.06 -27.24 14.03
CA ASP A 416 4.83 -27.86 15.34
C ASP A 416 4.52 -26.78 16.39
N LEU A 417 3.26 -26.72 16.79
CA LEU A 417 2.73 -25.76 17.74
C LEU A 417 2.10 -26.51 18.91
N PRO A 418 2.85 -26.74 20.00
CA PRO A 418 2.32 -27.41 21.16
C PRO A 418 1.36 -26.49 21.95
N TYR A 419 0.37 -27.09 22.63
CA TYR A 419 -0.58 -26.34 23.47
C TYR A 419 -1.25 -25.18 22.70
N ILE A 420 -1.74 -25.46 21.49
CA ILE A 420 -2.36 -24.45 20.64
C ILE A 420 -3.83 -24.20 21.00
N ALA A 421 -4.49 -25.20 21.59
CA ALA A 421 -5.87 -25.11 22.05
C ALA A 421 -6.13 -26.09 23.21
N GLN A 422 -7.28 -25.92 23.86
CA GLN A 422 -7.79 -26.87 24.83
C GLN A 422 -8.86 -27.75 24.18
N GLY A 423 -8.67 -29.07 24.20
CA GLY A 423 -9.64 -30.06 23.77
C GLY A 423 -10.40 -30.68 24.95
N SER A 424 -11.41 -31.51 24.64
CA SER A 424 -12.21 -32.21 25.66
C SER A 424 -11.42 -33.25 26.46
N GLN A 425 -10.33 -33.78 25.89
CA GLN A 425 -9.46 -34.80 26.49
C GLN A 425 -8.11 -34.25 26.97
N GLY A 426 -7.93 -32.92 26.97
CA GLY A 426 -6.67 -32.27 27.34
C GLY A 426 -6.18 -31.27 26.30
N PRO A 427 -4.94 -30.75 26.46
CA PRO A 427 -4.37 -29.80 25.52
C PRO A 427 -4.19 -30.42 24.14
N LEU A 428 -4.40 -29.60 23.10
CA LEU A 428 -4.21 -29.96 21.70
C LEU A 428 -2.93 -29.34 21.15
N HIS A 429 -2.32 -30.05 20.21
CA HIS A 429 -1.12 -29.65 19.50
C HIS A 429 -1.44 -29.57 18.00
N LEU A 430 -0.86 -28.61 17.30
CA LEU A 430 -0.91 -28.57 15.83
C LEU A 430 0.41 -29.06 15.28
N GLN A 431 0.38 -30.23 14.64
CA GLN A 431 1.52 -30.84 13.99
C GLN A 431 1.17 -31.10 12.54
N MET A 432 1.91 -30.48 11.63
CA MET A 432 1.70 -30.61 10.20
C MET A 432 3.03 -30.60 9.47
N LYS A 433 3.24 -31.59 8.60
CA LYS A 433 4.28 -31.54 7.58
C LYS A 433 3.72 -30.87 6.33
N LEU A 434 4.36 -29.80 5.89
CA LEU A 434 3.98 -29.00 4.74
C LEU A 434 4.94 -29.25 3.57
N PRO A 435 4.53 -29.96 2.50
CA PRO A 435 5.31 -30.10 1.28
C PRO A 435 5.39 -28.80 0.45
N ARG A 436 6.52 -28.56 -0.24
CA ARG A 436 6.72 -27.39 -1.10
C ARG A 436 5.71 -27.32 -2.25
N ASP A 437 5.43 -28.44 -2.90
CA ASP A 437 4.48 -28.48 -4.04
C ASP A 437 3.06 -28.08 -3.63
N LEU A 438 2.66 -28.38 -2.40
CA LEU A 438 1.39 -27.93 -1.84
C LEU A 438 1.40 -26.42 -1.60
N PHE A 439 2.47 -25.89 -0.98
CA PHE A 439 2.66 -24.45 -0.82
C PHE A 439 2.56 -23.71 -2.15
N GLU A 440 3.30 -24.16 -3.16
CA GLU A 440 3.34 -23.55 -4.49
C GLU A 440 1.96 -23.53 -5.15
N ARG A 441 1.17 -24.61 -5.03
CA ARG A 441 -0.22 -24.63 -5.51
C ARG A 441 -1.13 -23.62 -4.82
N LEU A 442 -0.94 -23.37 -3.52
CA LEU A 442 -1.79 -22.46 -2.73
C LEU A 442 -1.56 -20.98 -3.08
N VAL A 443 -0.39 -20.65 -3.63
CA VAL A 443 0.04 -19.27 -3.90
C VAL A 443 0.26 -18.98 -5.39
N GLN A 444 -0.04 -19.95 -6.26
CA GLN A 444 0.16 -19.84 -7.70
C GLN A 444 -0.52 -18.60 -8.30
N ASP A 445 -1.73 -18.28 -7.86
CA ASP A 445 -2.49 -17.11 -8.32
C ASP A 445 -1.82 -15.79 -7.90
N LEU A 446 -1.21 -15.75 -6.72
CA LEU A 446 -0.45 -14.58 -6.26
C LEU A 446 0.80 -14.37 -7.11
N VAL A 447 1.51 -15.46 -7.46
CA VAL A 447 2.64 -15.39 -8.38
C VAL A 447 2.18 -14.97 -9.77
N ASP A 448 1.12 -15.55 -10.31
CA ASP A 448 0.62 -15.19 -11.65
C ASP A 448 0.24 -13.70 -11.76
N ARG A 449 -0.33 -13.11 -10.70
CA ARG A 449 -0.60 -11.65 -10.62
C ARG A 449 0.65 -10.79 -10.83
N THR A 450 1.79 -11.17 -10.26
CA THR A 450 3.06 -10.43 -10.46
C THR A 450 3.48 -10.42 -11.93
N PHE A 451 3.25 -11.51 -12.67
CA PHE A 451 3.63 -11.62 -14.07
C PHE A 451 2.75 -10.82 -15.01
N ILE A 452 1.48 -10.60 -14.64
CA ILE A 452 0.59 -9.66 -15.35
C ILE A 452 1.20 -8.26 -15.29
N ILE A 453 1.57 -7.80 -14.09
CA ILE A 453 2.17 -6.47 -13.88
C ILE A 453 3.51 -6.36 -14.62
N VAL A 454 4.37 -7.40 -14.56
CA VAL A 454 5.63 -7.43 -15.33
C VAL A 454 5.39 -7.29 -16.83
N GLN A 455 4.36 -7.94 -17.38
CA GLN A 455 4.02 -7.79 -18.80
C GLN A 455 3.60 -6.36 -19.12
N GLU A 456 2.74 -5.76 -18.30
CA GLU A 456 2.31 -4.37 -18.54
C GLU A 456 3.47 -3.37 -18.46
N VAL A 457 4.41 -3.56 -17.53
CA VAL A 457 5.60 -2.71 -17.42
C VAL A 457 6.49 -2.84 -18.66
N LEU A 458 6.67 -4.05 -19.19
CA LEU A 458 7.42 -4.27 -20.43
C LEU A 458 6.75 -3.62 -21.64
N ASP A 459 5.44 -3.74 -21.75
CA ASP A 459 4.65 -3.12 -22.83
C ASP A 459 4.74 -1.59 -22.77
N ARG A 460 4.64 -1.00 -21.57
CA ARG A 460 4.81 0.44 -21.33
C ARG A 460 6.23 0.91 -21.65
N ALA A 461 7.25 0.14 -21.25
CA ALA A 461 8.65 0.42 -21.57
C ALA A 461 8.95 0.23 -23.06
N LYS A 462 8.07 -0.45 -23.81
CA LYS A 462 8.28 -0.87 -25.21
C LYS A 462 9.53 -1.74 -25.35
N ILE A 463 9.73 -2.65 -24.40
CA ILE A 463 10.86 -3.57 -24.34
C ILE A 463 10.32 -5.00 -24.44
N LEU A 464 10.83 -5.79 -25.37
CA LEU A 464 10.54 -7.21 -25.46
C LEU A 464 11.32 -7.97 -24.38
N SER A 465 10.77 -9.07 -23.86
CA SER A 465 11.42 -9.90 -22.84
C SER A 465 12.86 -10.32 -23.20
N LYS A 466 13.14 -10.52 -24.50
CA LYS A 466 14.47 -10.89 -25.03
C LYS A 466 15.50 -9.75 -25.08
N GLU A 467 15.04 -8.51 -24.89
CA GLU A 467 15.88 -7.31 -24.90
C GLU A 467 16.34 -6.92 -23.48
N LEU A 468 15.88 -7.64 -22.45
CA LEU A 468 16.39 -7.50 -21.09
C LEU A 468 17.73 -8.22 -20.93
N ASP A 469 18.75 -7.48 -20.50
CA ASP A 469 20.08 -7.98 -20.22
C ASP A 469 20.19 -8.68 -18.86
N ASP A 470 19.32 -8.33 -17.90
CA ASP A 470 19.31 -8.94 -16.58
C ASP A 470 17.94 -8.78 -15.88
N VAL A 471 17.66 -9.66 -14.92
CA VAL A 471 16.49 -9.58 -14.03
C VAL A 471 17.01 -9.55 -12.58
N LEU A 472 16.87 -8.42 -11.90
CA LEU A 472 17.25 -8.26 -10.50
C LEU A 472 16.10 -8.67 -9.60
N LEU A 473 16.38 -9.55 -8.63
CA LEU A 473 15.43 -9.90 -7.59
C LEU A 473 15.66 -9.03 -6.36
N VAL A 474 14.59 -8.35 -5.94
CA VAL A 474 14.54 -7.54 -4.72
C VAL A 474 13.38 -8.04 -3.86
N GLY A 475 13.51 -7.85 -2.54
CA GLY A 475 12.51 -8.27 -1.58
C GLY A 475 12.64 -9.74 -1.18
N GLY A 476 12.38 -10.04 0.09
CA GLY A 476 12.57 -11.40 0.64
C GLY A 476 11.70 -12.47 -0.02
N GLN A 477 10.49 -12.10 -0.47
CA GLN A 477 9.55 -13.05 -1.07
C GLN A 477 9.94 -13.47 -2.51
N SER A 478 10.85 -12.73 -3.17
CA SER A 478 11.49 -13.13 -4.45
C SER A 478 12.41 -14.35 -4.32
N ARG A 479 12.74 -14.79 -3.10
CA ARG A 479 13.50 -16.02 -2.83
C ARG A 479 12.71 -17.30 -3.14
N SER A 480 11.39 -17.20 -3.26
CA SER A 480 10.51 -18.34 -3.58
C SER A 480 10.99 -19.10 -4.82
N PRO A 481 11.20 -20.43 -4.73
CA PRO A 481 11.58 -21.26 -5.87
C PRO A 481 10.61 -21.14 -7.04
N LEU A 482 9.30 -21.10 -6.78
CA LEU A 482 8.27 -20.89 -7.80
C LEU A 482 8.46 -19.57 -8.56
N VAL A 483 8.72 -18.46 -7.85
CA VAL A 483 8.96 -17.15 -8.48
C VAL A 483 10.18 -17.22 -9.40
N ARG A 484 11.29 -17.78 -8.90
CA ARG A 484 12.54 -17.92 -9.66
C ARG A 484 12.39 -18.81 -10.88
N GLN A 485 11.68 -19.92 -10.74
CA GLN A 485 11.37 -20.84 -11.83
C GLN A 485 10.55 -20.11 -12.91
N ARG A 486 9.47 -19.42 -12.52
CA ARG A 486 8.60 -18.71 -13.46
C ARG A 486 9.34 -17.57 -14.19
N LEU A 487 10.25 -16.88 -13.51
CA LEU A 487 11.11 -15.88 -14.15
C LEU A 487 12.07 -16.51 -15.15
N PHE A 488 12.69 -17.64 -14.80
CA PHE A 488 13.55 -18.39 -15.71
C PHE A 488 12.80 -18.89 -16.94
N GLU A 489 11.60 -19.45 -16.77
CA GLU A 489 10.74 -19.90 -17.86
C GLU A 489 10.34 -18.75 -18.79
N ARG A 490 10.01 -17.59 -18.24
CA ARG A 490 9.57 -16.42 -19.01
C ARG A 490 10.70 -15.76 -19.79
N PHE A 491 11.86 -15.58 -19.17
CA PHE A 491 12.95 -14.79 -19.75
C PHE A 491 14.07 -15.65 -20.35
N ALA A 492 14.00 -16.98 -20.20
CA ALA A 492 15.05 -17.93 -20.60
C ALA A 492 16.45 -17.59 -20.04
N GLN A 493 16.50 -16.80 -18.96
CA GLN A 493 17.71 -16.39 -18.27
C GLN A 493 17.53 -16.54 -16.75
N LYS A 494 18.61 -16.92 -16.07
CA LYS A 494 18.60 -16.98 -14.61
C LYS A 494 18.57 -15.55 -14.07
N PRO A 495 17.68 -15.24 -13.10
CA PRO A 495 17.74 -13.94 -12.42
C PRO A 495 19.12 -13.70 -11.80
N SER A 496 19.55 -12.44 -11.78
CA SER A 496 20.86 -12.04 -11.30
C SER A 496 21.06 -12.39 -9.83
N SER A 497 22.24 -12.90 -9.50
CA SER A 497 22.72 -13.05 -8.12
C SER A 497 23.72 -11.96 -7.73
N SER A 498 23.80 -10.89 -8.52
CA SER A 498 24.81 -9.81 -8.38
C SER A 498 24.58 -8.93 -7.16
N VAL A 499 23.36 -8.89 -6.62
CA VAL A 499 22.97 -8.13 -5.44
C VAL A 499 22.14 -9.02 -4.52
N HIS A 500 22.26 -8.78 -3.21
CA HIS A 500 21.47 -9.53 -2.23
C HIS A 500 20.05 -8.95 -2.15
N PRO A 501 18.97 -9.75 -2.32
CA PRO A 501 17.61 -9.23 -2.48
C PRO A 501 17.09 -8.38 -1.32
N THR A 502 17.61 -8.57 -0.11
CA THR A 502 17.17 -7.85 1.11
C THR A 502 18.09 -6.69 1.50
N GLU A 503 19.23 -6.53 0.83
CA GLU A 503 20.23 -5.49 1.16
C GLU A 503 20.37 -4.46 0.04
N ALA A 504 20.07 -4.83 -1.21
CA ALA A 504 20.32 -4.04 -2.40
C ALA A 504 19.76 -2.61 -2.30
N VAL A 505 18.56 -2.47 -1.75
CA VAL A 505 17.88 -1.18 -1.59
C VAL A 505 18.64 -0.27 -0.61
N ALA A 506 18.96 -0.76 0.59
CA ALA A 506 19.71 0.02 1.58
C ALA A 506 21.12 0.36 1.09
N LEU A 507 21.82 -0.58 0.44
CA LEU A 507 23.13 -0.36 -0.17
C LEU A 507 23.08 0.74 -1.23
N GLY A 508 22.06 0.70 -2.10
CA GLY A 508 21.81 1.73 -3.11
C GLY A 508 21.57 3.11 -2.51
N ALA A 509 20.75 3.18 -1.46
CA ALA A 509 20.51 4.41 -0.72
C ALA A 509 21.79 4.96 -0.08
N ALA A 510 22.68 4.08 0.44
CA ALA A 510 23.95 4.49 1.03
C ALA A 510 24.93 5.02 -0.04
N ILE A 511 24.93 4.43 -1.24
CA ILE A 511 25.71 4.93 -2.38
C ILE A 511 25.23 6.34 -2.78
N VAL A 512 23.91 6.57 -2.86
CA VAL A 512 23.36 7.91 -3.13
C VAL A 512 23.71 8.88 -2.01
N ALA A 513 23.65 8.44 -0.76
CA ALA A 513 24.04 9.24 0.40
C ALA A 513 25.51 9.69 0.31
N GLU A 514 26.42 8.81 -0.13
CA GLU A 514 27.82 9.16 -0.40
C GLU A 514 27.96 10.18 -1.54
N ALA A 515 27.21 10.02 -2.62
CA ALA A 515 27.24 10.93 -3.77
C ALA A 515 26.79 12.36 -3.45
N LEU A 516 26.02 12.57 -2.36
CA LEU A 516 25.58 13.91 -1.94
C LEU A 516 26.72 14.77 -1.36
N HIS A 517 27.86 14.18 -1.00
CA HIS A 517 28.95 14.90 -0.35
C HIS A 517 30.36 14.49 -0.82
N SER A 518 30.45 13.65 -1.84
CA SER A 518 31.70 13.23 -2.47
C SER A 518 31.71 13.61 -3.96
N ASP A 519 32.81 13.33 -4.66
CA ASP A 519 32.91 13.55 -6.11
C ASP A 519 32.19 12.46 -6.94
N LEU A 520 31.57 11.47 -6.29
CA LEU A 520 30.85 10.38 -6.96
C LEU A 520 29.66 10.93 -7.76
N GLN A 521 29.70 10.75 -9.08
CA GLN A 521 28.61 11.18 -9.95
C GLN A 521 27.57 10.07 -10.09
N ILE A 522 26.30 10.37 -9.82
CA ILE A 522 25.17 9.47 -10.06
C ILE A 522 24.06 10.30 -10.70
N HIS A 523 23.67 9.92 -11.90
CA HIS A 523 22.57 10.55 -12.63
C HIS A 523 21.35 9.63 -12.59
N MET A 524 20.28 10.10 -11.94
CA MET A 524 19.00 9.39 -11.90
C MET A 524 17.98 10.13 -12.74
N ALA A 525 17.33 9.41 -13.65
CA ALA A 525 16.19 9.89 -14.42
C ALA A 525 14.99 9.00 -14.09
N ASP A 526 14.33 9.31 -12.97
CA ASP A 526 13.07 8.70 -12.56
C ASP A 526 11.89 9.26 -13.39
N ILE A 527 10.73 8.61 -13.26
CA ILE A 527 9.49 8.96 -13.95
C ILE A 527 8.32 9.12 -12.99
N LEU A 528 7.29 9.85 -13.42
CA LEU A 528 6.03 9.94 -12.69
C LEU A 528 5.27 8.59 -12.77
N PRO A 529 4.92 7.96 -11.63
CA PRO A 529 4.37 6.60 -11.64
C PRO A 529 2.89 6.52 -12.04
N ALA A 530 2.15 7.63 -11.96
CA ALA A 530 0.75 7.70 -12.33
C ALA A 530 0.40 9.10 -12.84
N THR A 531 -0.55 9.19 -13.77
CA THR A 531 -0.97 10.45 -14.38
C THR A 531 -1.56 11.40 -13.33
N ILE A 532 -1.16 12.68 -13.36
CA ILE A 532 -1.79 13.75 -12.58
C ILE A 532 -2.83 14.44 -13.47
N ARG A 533 -4.04 14.60 -12.93
CA ARG A 533 -5.23 15.10 -13.62
C ARG A 533 -5.87 16.26 -12.88
N LEU A 534 -6.52 17.13 -13.65
CA LEU A 534 -7.36 18.24 -13.20
C LEU A 534 -8.82 17.80 -13.20
N GLY A 535 -9.53 17.97 -12.09
CA GLY A 535 -10.98 17.77 -12.01
C GLY A 535 -11.74 18.83 -12.81
N ARG A 536 -12.81 18.41 -13.48
CA ARG A 536 -13.75 19.28 -14.19
C ARG A 536 -15.08 19.35 -13.44
N ALA A 537 -15.84 20.41 -13.69
CA ALA A 537 -17.15 20.62 -13.05
C ALA A 537 -18.19 19.55 -13.41
N ASP A 538 -18.02 18.83 -14.53
CA ASP A 538 -18.89 17.75 -14.98
C ASP A 538 -18.53 16.38 -14.37
N GLY A 539 -17.62 16.32 -13.39
CA GLY A 539 -17.12 15.08 -12.80
C GLY A 539 -16.09 14.35 -13.67
N GLY A 540 -15.75 14.89 -14.84
CA GLY A 540 -14.66 14.41 -15.68
C GLY A 540 -13.29 14.92 -15.21
N THR A 541 -12.24 14.49 -15.90
CA THR A 541 -10.86 14.89 -15.62
C THR A 541 -10.11 15.26 -16.89
N THR A 542 -9.12 16.14 -16.76
CA THR A 542 -8.19 16.51 -17.83
C THR A 542 -6.76 16.13 -17.44
N VAL A 543 -6.02 15.47 -18.32
CA VAL A 543 -4.62 15.10 -18.07
C VAL A 543 -3.74 16.36 -17.99
N LEU A 544 -2.99 16.51 -16.90
CA LEU A 544 -2.00 17.58 -16.74
C LEU A 544 -0.58 17.09 -17.05
N ILE A 545 -0.18 16.00 -16.39
CA ILE A 545 1.12 15.35 -16.56
C ILE A 545 0.88 13.86 -16.67
N SER A 546 1.30 13.27 -17.77
CA SER A 546 1.13 11.85 -18.02
C SER A 546 2.07 11.01 -17.15
N ARG A 547 1.61 9.82 -16.78
CA ARG A 547 2.47 8.75 -16.29
C ARG A 547 3.64 8.53 -17.26
N GLY A 548 4.83 8.26 -16.71
CA GLY A 548 6.05 8.04 -17.49
C GLY A 548 6.82 9.32 -17.84
N GLU A 549 6.27 10.51 -17.56
CA GLU A 549 7.01 11.76 -17.71
C GLU A 549 8.22 11.80 -16.78
N ARG A 550 9.37 12.25 -17.30
CA ARG A 550 10.64 12.27 -16.55
C ARG A 550 10.62 13.32 -15.45
N LEU A 551 11.14 12.96 -14.28
CA LEU A 551 11.29 13.88 -13.16
C LEU A 551 12.66 14.57 -13.19
N PRO A 552 12.75 15.86 -12.80
CA PRO A 552 11.63 16.75 -12.47
C PRO A 552 10.84 17.19 -13.71
N VAL A 553 9.55 17.47 -13.55
CA VAL A 553 8.65 17.94 -14.62
C VAL A 553 7.90 19.19 -14.19
N ARG A 554 7.66 20.10 -15.13
CA ARG A 554 6.92 21.36 -14.92
C ARG A 554 5.79 21.46 -15.94
N LYS A 555 4.60 21.83 -15.49
CA LYS A 555 3.42 22.07 -16.32
C LYS A 555 2.76 23.39 -15.95
N GLU A 556 2.47 24.22 -16.94
CA GLU A 556 1.64 25.41 -16.77
C GLU A 556 0.23 25.10 -17.27
N PHE A 557 -0.78 25.50 -16.51
CA PHE A 557 -2.19 25.42 -16.92
C PHE A 557 -2.96 26.66 -16.45
N GLU A 558 -4.05 26.96 -17.16
CA GLU A 558 -4.94 28.08 -16.84
C GLU A 558 -6.12 27.59 -16.00
N VAL A 559 -6.48 28.38 -14.99
CA VAL A 559 -7.63 28.11 -14.15
C VAL A 559 -8.90 28.59 -14.87
N PRO A 560 -9.92 27.73 -15.07
CA PRO A 560 -11.15 28.11 -15.77
C PRO A 560 -11.87 29.31 -15.12
N SER A 561 -12.42 30.18 -15.96
CA SER A 561 -13.05 31.45 -15.55
C SER A 561 -14.43 31.30 -14.89
N GLU A 562 -15.03 30.11 -14.91
CA GLU A 562 -16.41 29.86 -14.47
C GLU A 562 -16.53 29.65 -12.94
N ALA A 563 -15.41 29.48 -12.23
CA ALA A 563 -15.35 29.18 -10.78
C ALA A 563 -15.41 30.42 -9.86
N ARG A 564 -16.13 31.49 -10.24
CA ARG A 564 -15.91 32.85 -9.70
C ARG A 564 -16.72 33.27 -8.46
N SER A 565 -17.76 32.56 -8.04
CA SER A 565 -18.69 33.09 -7.01
C SER A 565 -18.29 32.83 -5.55
N GLU A 566 -17.42 31.85 -5.24
CA GLU A 566 -17.07 31.49 -3.84
C GLU A 566 -15.56 31.31 -3.58
N GLY A 567 -14.71 31.74 -4.51
CA GLY A 567 -13.28 31.39 -4.56
C GLY A 567 -13.07 30.22 -5.52
N ILE A 568 -11.96 30.23 -6.25
CA ILE A 568 -11.74 29.19 -7.27
C ILE A 568 -11.25 27.94 -6.54
N ARG A 569 -12.02 26.85 -6.57
CA ARG A 569 -11.59 25.53 -6.10
C ARG A 569 -11.23 24.65 -7.29
N VAL A 570 -10.03 24.11 -7.30
CA VAL A 570 -9.53 23.23 -8.36
C VAL A 570 -9.00 21.95 -7.73
N SER A 571 -9.68 20.85 -8.00
CA SER A 571 -9.33 19.53 -7.47
C SER A 571 -8.31 18.83 -8.37
N LEU A 572 -7.28 18.25 -7.78
CA LEU A 572 -6.31 17.41 -8.47
C LEU A 572 -6.53 15.94 -8.12
N TYR A 573 -6.28 15.09 -9.11
CA TYR A 573 -6.46 13.66 -9.02
C TYR A 573 -5.25 12.93 -9.58
N ARG A 574 -5.05 11.70 -9.14
CA ARG A 574 -4.03 10.77 -9.61
C ARG A 574 -4.67 9.48 -10.10
N GLY A 575 -4.35 9.09 -11.32
CA GLY A 575 -4.80 7.85 -11.92
C GLY A 575 -5.04 8.00 -13.42
N GLU A 576 -5.51 6.93 -14.04
CA GLU A 576 -5.61 6.82 -15.50
C GLU A 576 -7.04 6.99 -16.03
N LEU A 577 -8.04 7.07 -15.14
CA LEU A 577 -9.45 7.00 -15.49
C LEU A 577 -10.03 8.40 -15.78
N GLU A 578 -11.14 8.47 -16.51
CA GLU A 578 -11.69 9.74 -16.99
C GLU A 578 -12.53 10.46 -15.93
N ARG A 579 -13.14 9.74 -14.98
CA ARG A 579 -13.95 10.33 -13.92
C ARG A 579 -13.17 10.59 -12.64
N THR A 580 -13.62 11.56 -11.85
CA THR A 580 -12.96 11.95 -10.60
C THR A 580 -13.02 10.89 -9.51
N ASP A 581 -14.16 10.20 -9.35
CA ASP A 581 -14.40 9.14 -8.34
C ASP A 581 -13.62 7.84 -8.59
N GLU A 582 -13.19 7.65 -9.83
CA GLU A 582 -12.35 6.53 -10.26
C GLU A 582 -10.85 6.77 -10.02
N ASN A 583 -10.46 8.00 -9.68
CA ASN A 583 -9.08 8.40 -9.44
C ASN A 583 -8.83 8.72 -7.96
N THR A 584 -7.56 8.68 -7.55
CA THR A 584 -7.16 9.07 -6.19
C THR A 584 -7.13 10.59 -6.09
N PHE A 585 -7.97 11.17 -5.22
CA PHE A 585 -7.91 12.59 -4.91
C PHE A 585 -6.56 12.98 -4.29
N LEU A 586 -5.92 14.02 -4.82
CA LEU A 586 -4.65 14.55 -4.31
C LEU A 586 -4.83 15.77 -3.43
N GLY A 587 -5.92 16.52 -3.62
CA GLY A 587 -6.17 17.76 -2.92
C GLY A 587 -6.79 18.82 -3.81
N SER A 588 -7.30 19.86 -3.16
CA SER A 588 -7.94 21.00 -3.81
C SER A 588 -7.13 22.27 -3.60
N LEU A 589 -6.93 23.03 -4.68
CA LEU A 589 -6.35 24.36 -4.64
C LEU A 589 -7.47 25.36 -4.44
N VAL A 590 -7.30 26.27 -3.47
CA VAL A 590 -8.26 27.35 -3.23
C VAL A 590 -7.59 28.67 -3.54
N PHE A 591 -8.10 29.38 -4.54
CA PHE A 591 -7.67 30.74 -4.85
C PHE A 591 -8.61 31.71 -4.13
N PRO A 592 -8.06 32.69 -3.38
CA PRO A 592 -8.88 33.70 -2.75
C PRO A 592 -9.65 34.50 -3.81
N THR A 593 -10.88 34.86 -3.49
CA THR A 593 -11.70 35.77 -4.30
C THR A 593 -11.00 37.14 -4.33
N SER A 594 -10.30 37.48 -5.41
CA SER A 594 -9.71 38.82 -5.52
C SER A 594 -10.84 39.85 -5.66
N GLN A 595 -10.84 40.89 -4.83
CA GLN A 595 -11.83 41.98 -4.87
C GLN A 595 -11.82 42.80 -6.18
N ASN A 596 -10.86 42.57 -7.09
CA ASN A 596 -10.67 43.32 -8.34
C ASN A 596 -10.69 42.43 -9.61
N ALA A 597 -11.55 41.41 -9.66
CA ALA A 597 -11.71 40.56 -10.85
C ALA A 597 -12.47 41.23 -12.03
N THR A 598 -12.49 42.57 -12.09
CA THR A 598 -13.09 43.33 -13.20
C THR A 598 -12.13 43.59 -14.37
N THR A 599 -10.84 43.27 -14.22
CA THR A 599 -9.82 43.41 -15.28
C THR A 599 -8.71 42.36 -15.12
N GLY A 600 -8.57 41.43 -16.08
CA GLY A 600 -7.39 40.54 -16.20
C GLY A 600 -7.70 39.06 -16.42
N GLY A 601 -6.91 38.39 -17.29
CA GLY A 601 -7.11 37.02 -17.78
C GLY A 601 -7.03 35.89 -16.74
N ALA A 602 -7.19 34.64 -17.20
CA ALA A 602 -7.18 33.45 -16.35
C ALA A 602 -5.90 33.36 -15.48
N ALA A 603 -6.06 33.03 -14.20
CA ALA A 603 -4.92 32.78 -13.31
C ALA A 603 -4.10 31.61 -13.87
N LYS A 604 -2.78 31.80 -13.95
CA LYS A 604 -1.86 30.77 -14.45
C LYS A 604 -1.28 30.03 -13.26
N VAL A 605 -1.32 28.72 -13.33
CA VAL A 605 -0.79 27.84 -12.30
C VAL A 605 0.37 27.07 -12.88
N VAL A 606 1.51 27.17 -12.21
CA VAL A 606 2.70 26.39 -12.50
C VAL A 606 2.75 25.24 -11.50
N MET A 607 2.57 24.04 -12.01
CA MET A 607 2.73 22.80 -11.27
C MET A 607 4.12 22.24 -11.55
N GLN A 608 4.82 21.84 -10.49
CA GLN A 608 6.13 21.22 -10.59
C GLN A 608 6.15 19.93 -9.77
N VAL A 609 6.71 18.87 -10.35
CA VAL A 609 7.07 17.65 -9.61
C VAL A 609 8.58 17.58 -9.58
N SER A 610 9.15 17.57 -8.38
CA SER A 610 10.59 17.51 -8.15
C SER A 610 11.20 16.14 -8.48
N GLY A 611 12.52 16.03 -8.44
CA GLY A 611 13.23 14.76 -8.60
C GLY A 611 12.92 13.72 -7.52
N ASP A 612 12.47 14.16 -6.34
CA ASP A 612 12.01 13.29 -5.26
C ASP A 612 10.56 12.83 -5.44
N GLY A 613 9.90 13.26 -6.53
CA GLY A 613 8.49 13.01 -6.77
C GLY A 613 7.56 13.93 -5.99
N LEU A 614 8.09 15.00 -5.38
CA LEU A 614 7.29 15.95 -4.60
C LEU A 614 6.60 17.00 -5.48
N LEU A 615 5.30 17.17 -5.30
CA LEU A 615 4.43 18.11 -6.01
C LEU A 615 4.43 19.49 -5.31
N SER A 616 4.83 20.53 -6.03
CA SER A 616 4.68 21.92 -5.61
C SER A 616 3.91 22.74 -6.65
N MET A 617 3.22 23.77 -6.18
CA MET A 617 2.32 24.56 -7.02
C MET A 617 2.46 26.05 -6.73
N HIS A 618 2.61 26.83 -7.80
CA HIS A 618 2.72 28.27 -7.72
C HIS A 618 1.70 28.93 -8.63
N ALA A 619 0.85 29.78 -8.06
CA ALA A 619 -0.02 30.67 -8.82
C ALA A 619 0.76 31.91 -9.26
N PHE A 620 0.52 32.33 -10.50
CA PHE A 620 0.90 33.63 -11.02
C PHE A 620 -0.35 34.38 -11.47
N ASN A 621 -0.55 35.57 -10.91
CA ASN A 621 -1.60 36.47 -11.35
C ASN A 621 -1.02 37.49 -12.35
N PRO A 622 -1.31 37.37 -13.66
CA PRO A 622 -0.77 38.28 -14.66
C PRO A 622 -1.30 39.71 -14.55
N ALA A 623 -2.43 39.94 -13.85
CA ALA A 623 -2.98 41.28 -13.65
C ALA A 623 -2.27 42.05 -12.53
N THR A 624 -1.78 41.35 -11.50
CA THR A 624 -1.11 41.96 -10.33
C THR A 624 0.40 41.75 -10.32
N GLY A 625 0.92 40.81 -11.12
CA GLY A 625 2.32 40.36 -11.06
C GLY A 625 2.63 39.51 -9.81
N GLU A 626 1.62 39.15 -9.03
CA GLU A 626 1.78 38.43 -7.76
C GLU A 626 2.07 36.95 -7.99
N HIS A 627 3.02 36.42 -7.21
CA HIS A 627 3.34 35.01 -7.12
C HIS A 627 2.94 34.48 -5.75
N ARG A 628 2.29 33.32 -5.72
CA ARG A 628 1.88 32.68 -4.46
C ARG A 628 2.08 31.17 -4.54
N GLU A 629 2.73 30.61 -3.52
CA GLU A 629 2.75 29.16 -3.31
C GLU A 629 1.37 28.69 -2.82
N LEU A 630 0.88 27.60 -3.39
CA LEU A 630 -0.43 27.04 -3.09
C LEU A 630 -0.26 25.73 -2.33
N ASP A 631 -0.88 25.64 -1.16
CA ASP A 631 -1.03 24.40 -0.43
C ASP A 631 -2.23 23.61 -0.97
N LEU A 632 -2.09 22.29 -1.04
CA LEU A 632 -3.20 21.39 -1.36
C LEU A 632 -4.04 21.14 -0.10
N LEU A 633 -5.31 21.51 -0.14
CA LEU A 633 -6.25 21.11 0.90
C LEU A 633 -6.64 19.64 0.68
N LEU A 634 -6.26 18.77 1.61
CA LEU A 634 -6.52 17.33 1.55
C LEU A 634 -7.98 16.94 1.84
N ASN A 635 -8.81 17.92 2.21
CA ASN A 635 -10.24 17.75 2.42
C ASN A 635 -11.01 18.47 1.32
N ASP A 636 -12.01 17.77 0.79
CA ASP A 636 -12.90 18.32 -0.24
C ASP A 636 -14.02 19.21 0.33
N ASN A 637 -14.10 19.29 1.66
CA ASN A 637 -14.99 20.22 2.39
C ASN A 637 -14.35 21.59 2.52
#